data_AF-A0A1Z9AQ15-F1
#
_entry.id   AF-A0A1Z9AQ15-F1
#
_cell.length_a   1.000
_cell.length_b   1.000
_cell.length_c   1.000
_cell.angle_alpha   90.00
_cell.angle_beta   90.00
_cell.angle_gamma   90.00
#
_symmetry.space_group_name_H-M   'P 1'
#
loop_
_entity.id
_entity.type
_entity.pdbx_description
1 polymer ?
#
loop_
_entity_poly.entity_id
_entity_poly.type
_entity_poly.pdbx_seq_one_letter_code
_entity_poly.pdbx_strand_id
1 'polypeptide(L)'
;MTALNQVTDHLREKVKKVNPKNPKANSGAVLLRLHKTWEEDIDKFVSISFSIIQFQFSRTSSDSPAGTAKLTATSMLIGQAISTRIQREPLPWNMQVRLGDLFIEAYKVNNLIELYYPKVRDSSYIISATSDWAILGDIPETRERINLIGTSQNRPPLIRKSTQSVSDRTIHVVKNNQDEFDTKAPWVRAINKLQRTGWRINRRVLDALLDNEDFFVSYNPIEDNDAKEQKRRSKCIEWYFITEKAKKLKDADVFYQYLEADYRSRLYYSEPFLNFQGSDLARGLLKFARGKPMTDEGLQWLAIHTATSFNMSYSINEIPEWCSADYKTYLEDEGLDNISVDKMVIQDRIQWTNEYMDEIMQAGRTASFSEDAEKPVAFLASCIEWYDYSIAREQNRIFMTHLPIPIDGSNNGWQHLGAISKDPQTGKLVGLIPTDIQQDFYVQTAKELINLNEDEEIQSKLDTMPMKHIRKGISKRGSMTRAYSAGAGKIAENMFFDCKADDFHITYDITEDNCKSLAKTLIKAIDNVCPGPLSTMSYFQNLAAFEIGKYERVGPDGEKAGKEYDTIKARYKELYIQEDKTDEELDELDELKKQLNSYTSVKVYGNGSDTLSWVTPSGFKVHYENWIMRSAKTRGSIDGKQIKHVAQVPSKMPDIRGFMRGVSPNFVHSLDASHMALVIDEWSEDFGAVHDSFSTHACDVDKLLSLTKSVFIRMYDVDNFYNYIQDQLVTNQSELDVEQPTIGSLDISDIEKSEYFFA
;
A
#
# COMPACT_ATOMS: atom_id res chain seq x y z
N MET A 1 35.54 8.04 8.12
CA MET A 1 34.92 8.75 6.97
C MET A 1 33.56 8.10 6.76
N THR A 2 32.47 8.86 6.87
CA THR A 2 31.11 8.29 6.81
C THR A 2 30.87 7.61 5.45
N ALA A 3 30.07 6.55 5.40
CA ALA A 3 29.81 5.82 4.14
C ALA A 3 29.25 6.73 3.03
N LEU A 4 28.45 7.73 3.39
CA LEU A 4 27.96 8.75 2.46
C LEU A 4 29.07 9.67 1.93
N ASN A 5 30.11 9.99 2.74
CA ASN A 5 31.27 10.74 2.25
C ASN A 5 32.04 9.92 1.20
N GLN A 6 32.15 8.60 1.38
CA GLN A 6 32.79 7.73 0.39
C GLN A 6 32.01 7.71 -0.94
N VAL A 7 30.66 7.74 -0.88
CA VAL A 7 29.80 7.93 -2.06
C VAL A 7 30.07 9.28 -2.72
N THR A 8 30.10 10.38 -1.96
CA THR A 8 30.39 11.72 -2.48
C THR A 8 31.77 11.78 -3.12
N ASP A 9 32.80 11.26 -2.47
CA ASP A 9 34.17 11.33 -2.97
C ASP A 9 34.36 10.47 -4.22
N HIS A 10 33.73 9.29 -4.29
CA HIS A 10 33.67 8.49 -5.50
C HIS A 10 33.05 9.26 -6.68
N LEU A 11 31.91 9.93 -6.44
CA LEU A 11 31.26 10.77 -7.45
C LEU A 11 32.13 11.95 -7.87
N ARG A 12 32.75 12.66 -6.91
CA ARG A 12 33.64 13.80 -7.20
C ARG A 12 34.80 13.36 -8.10
N GLU A 13 35.45 12.26 -7.77
CA GLU A 13 36.57 11.72 -8.56
C GLU A 13 36.12 11.33 -9.97
N LYS A 14 34.97 10.66 -10.09
CA LYS A 14 34.46 10.21 -11.39
C LYS A 14 34.03 11.37 -12.29
N VAL A 15 33.39 12.40 -11.73
CA VAL A 15 33.00 13.61 -12.46
C VAL A 15 34.21 14.48 -12.80
N LYS A 16 35.24 14.56 -11.92
CA LYS A 16 36.50 15.27 -12.23
C LYS A 16 37.27 14.64 -13.39
N LYS A 17 37.35 13.31 -13.42
CA LYS A 17 38.13 12.55 -14.42
C LYS A 17 37.42 12.42 -15.77
N VAL A 18 36.13 12.73 -15.85
CA VAL A 18 35.40 12.60 -17.10
C VAL A 18 35.92 13.61 -18.13
N ASN A 19 36.21 13.14 -19.33
CA ASN A 19 36.57 14.01 -20.46
C ASN A 19 35.31 14.30 -21.30
N PRO A 20 34.76 15.53 -21.28
CA PRO A 20 33.55 15.87 -22.05
C PRO A 20 33.71 15.71 -23.57
N LYS A 21 34.96 15.68 -24.08
CA LYS A 21 35.26 15.51 -25.51
C LYS A 21 35.31 14.03 -25.93
N ASN A 22 35.27 13.08 -24.99
CA ASN A 22 35.26 11.66 -25.31
C ASN A 22 33.81 11.19 -25.57
N PRO A 23 33.45 10.75 -26.79
CA PRO A 23 32.10 10.29 -27.11
C PRO A 23 31.68 9.01 -26.36
N LYS A 24 32.64 8.29 -25.76
CA LYS A 24 32.39 7.11 -24.90
C LYS A 24 32.34 7.45 -23.41
N ALA A 25 32.51 8.72 -23.02
CA ALA A 25 32.44 9.10 -21.62
C ALA A 25 31.06 8.86 -21.02
N ASN A 26 31.00 8.62 -19.70
CA ASN A 26 29.72 8.50 -18.99
C ASN A 26 28.95 9.82 -19.13
N SER A 27 27.83 9.78 -19.86
CA SER A 27 27.09 10.99 -20.23
C SER A 27 26.46 11.69 -19.02
N GLY A 28 26.13 10.95 -17.96
CA GLY A 28 25.69 11.52 -16.68
C GLY A 28 26.80 12.34 -16.00
N ALA A 29 28.01 11.80 -15.96
CA ALA A 29 29.17 12.49 -15.40
C ALA A 29 29.55 13.74 -16.24
N VAL A 30 29.45 13.65 -17.57
CA VAL A 30 29.63 14.80 -18.46
C VAL A 30 28.59 15.89 -18.17
N LEU A 31 27.30 15.52 -18.00
CA LEU A 31 26.25 16.48 -17.66
C LEU A 31 26.55 17.24 -16.37
N LEU A 32 26.96 16.53 -15.31
CA LEU A 32 27.35 17.17 -14.05
C LEU A 32 28.60 18.03 -14.21
N ARG A 33 29.63 17.57 -14.92
CA ARG A 33 30.87 18.32 -15.15
C ARG A 33 30.64 19.65 -15.87
N LEU A 34 29.59 19.74 -16.68
CA LEU A 34 29.19 20.95 -17.41
C LEU A 34 28.33 21.92 -16.57
N HIS A 35 27.87 21.51 -15.38
CA HIS A 35 27.18 22.40 -14.44
C HIS A 35 28.22 23.22 -13.66
N LYS A 36 28.09 24.55 -13.63
CA LYS A 36 29.17 25.44 -13.15
C LYS A 36 29.55 25.20 -11.68
N THR A 37 28.57 24.92 -10.83
CA THR A 37 28.74 24.77 -9.37
C THR A 37 28.67 23.30 -8.92
N TRP A 38 28.93 22.35 -9.83
CA TRP A 38 28.76 20.93 -9.54
C TRP A 38 29.60 20.43 -8.35
N GLU A 39 30.80 21.00 -8.12
CA GLU A 39 31.65 20.63 -6.98
C GLU A 39 31.05 21.03 -5.64
N GLU A 40 30.35 22.17 -5.59
CA GLU A 40 29.65 22.69 -4.40
C GLU A 40 28.31 21.99 -4.18
N ASP A 41 27.63 21.62 -5.26
CA ASP A 41 26.28 21.04 -5.22
C ASP A 41 26.28 19.51 -5.06
N ILE A 42 27.43 18.83 -5.20
CA ILE A 42 27.48 17.36 -5.20
C ILE A 42 26.96 16.72 -3.92
N ASP A 43 27.21 17.31 -2.75
CA ASP A 43 26.68 16.83 -1.48
C ASP A 43 25.14 16.91 -1.43
N LYS A 44 24.56 17.95 -2.04
CA LYS A 44 23.10 18.07 -2.19
C LYS A 44 22.57 17.00 -3.13
N PHE A 45 23.24 16.76 -4.26
CA PHE A 45 22.86 15.71 -5.22
C PHE A 45 22.92 14.31 -4.60
N VAL A 46 23.96 14.02 -3.79
CA VAL A 46 24.05 12.78 -3.02
C VAL A 46 22.87 12.69 -2.06
N SER A 47 22.56 13.74 -1.30
CA SER A 47 21.42 13.78 -0.38
C SER A 47 20.07 13.52 -1.06
N ILE A 48 19.88 14.07 -2.28
CA ILE A 48 18.69 13.84 -3.11
C ILE A 48 18.63 12.37 -3.57
N SER A 49 19.73 11.86 -4.12
CA SER A 49 19.78 10.46 -4.58
C SER A 49 19.55 9.47 -3.44
N PHE A 50 20.15 9.71 -2.27
CA PHE A 50 19.95 8.92 -1.07
C PHE A 50 18.48 8.92 -0.64
N SER A 51 17.86 10.11 -0.59
CA SER A 51 16.43 10.25 -0.25
C SER A 51 15.54 9.48 -1.23
N ILE A 52 15.85 9.52 -2.53
CA ILE A 52 15.08 8.80 -3.54
C ILE A 52 15.24 7.30 -3.37
N ILE A 53 16.47 6.78 -3.19
CA ILE A 53 16.71 5.36 -2.99
C ILE A 53 16.03 4.89 -1.69
N GLN A 54 16.20 5.63 -0.60
CA GLN A 54 15.56 5.35 0.69
C GLN A 54 14.04 5.28 0.55
N PHE A 55 13.44 6.24 -0.15
CA PHE A 55 11.99 6.25 -0.40
C PHE A 55 11.55 5.12 -1.33
N GLN A 56 12.35 4.72 -2.31
CA GLN A 56 12.05 3.54 -3.13
C GLN A 56 12.15 2.25 -2.31
N PHE A 57 13.14 2.14 -1.41
CA PHE A 57 13.27 1.02 -0.49
C PHE A 57 12.18 0.96 0.58
N SER A 58 11.54 2.08 0.91
CA SER A 58 10.40 2.09 1.83
C SER A 58 9.07 1.72 1.16
N ARG A 59 9.00 1.75 -0.19
CA ARG A 59 7.78 1.37 -0.93
C ARG A 59 7.68 -0.16 -1.01
N THR A 60 7.12 -0.75 0.03
CA THR A 60 6.78 -2.18 0.05
C THR A 60 5.69 -2.47 -0.97
N SER A 61 5.99 -3.35 -1.92
CA SER A 61 5.01 -4.00 -2.79
C SER A 61 5.34 -5.47 -2.90
N SER A 62 4.40 -6.28 -3.38
CA SER A 62 4.65 -7.69 -3.71
C SER A 62 5.86 -7.87 -4.63
N ASP A 63 6.13 -6.90 -5.50
CA ASP A 63 7.18 -6.98 -6.52
C ASP A 63 8.49 -6.27 -6.08
N SER A 64 8.47 -5.58 -4.94
CA SER A 64 9.61 -4.86 -4.37
C SER A 64 9.43 -4.75 -2.85
N PRO A 65 9.87 -5.76 -2.09
CA PRO A 65 9.83 -5.73 -0.63
C PRO A 65 10.80 -4.69 -0.05
N ALA A 66 10.62 -4.35 1.22
CA ALA A 66 11.37 -3.24 1.82
C ALA A 66 12.87 -3.48 1.74
N GLY A 67 13.62 -2.45 1.33
CA GLY A 67 15.04 -2.56 1.02
C GLY A 67 15.35 -2.98 -0.42
N THR A 68 14.36 -3.13 -1.30
CA THR A 68 14.59 -3.40 -2.74
C THR A 68 13.84 -2.41 -3.63
N ALA A 69 14.32 -2.18 -4.86
CA ALA A 69 13.62 -1.37 -5.85
C ALA A 69 14.06 -1.69 -7.30
N LYS A 70 13.22 -1.34 -8.28
CA LYS A 70 13.55 -1.51 -9.71
C LYS A 70 14.60 -0.50 -10.15
N LEU A 71 15.77 -0.98 -10.59
CA LEU A 71 16.92 -0.14 -11.00
C LEU A 71 16.51 0.95 -11.98
N THR A 72 15.82 0.60 -13.07
CA THR A 72 15.49 1.55 -14.15
C THR A 72 14.62 2.71 -13.64
N ALA A 73 13.66 2.41 -12.77
CA ALA A 73 12.79 3.42 -12.18
C ALA A 73 13.57 4.33 -11.21
N THR A 74 14.40 3.73 -10.34
CA THR A 74 15.22 4.50 -9.39
C THR A 74 16.22 5.40 -10.10
N SER A 75 16.96 4.88 -11.09
CA SER A 75 17.88 5.68 -11.91
C SER A 75 17.15 6.83 -12.62
N MET A 76 15.97 6.57 -13.20
CA MET A 76 15.18 7.61 -13.86
C MET A 76 14.77 8.72 -12.89
N LEU A 77 14.26 8.38 -11.70
CA LEU A 77 13.84 9.36 -10.69
C LEU A 77 15.01 10.21 -10.17
N ILE A 78 16.18 9.59 -9.91
CA ILE A 78 17.40 10.32 -9.54
C ILE A 78 17.79 11.28 -10.67
N GLY A 79 17.82 10.77 -11.91
CA GLY A 79 18.17 11.55 -13.09
C GLY A 79 17.24 12.75 -13.28
N GLN A 80 15.93 12.56 -13.17
CA GLN A 80 14.94 13.62 -13.24
C GLN A 80 15.20 14.68 -12.17
N ALA A 81 15.21 14.28 -10.89
CA ALA A 81 15.34 15.20 -9.77
C ALA A 81 16.63 16.05 -9.79
N ILE A 82 17.74 15.47 -10.26
CA ILE A 82 19.01 16.17 -10.40
C ILE A 82 18.99 17.07 -11.65
N SER A 83 18.44 16.59 -12.77
CA SER A 83 18.34 17.36 -14.00
C SER A 83 17.49 18.64 -13.86
N THR A 84 16.44 18.59 -13.05
CA THR A 84 15.63 19.77 -12.67
C THR A 84 16.49 20.81 -11.96
N ARG A 85 17.36 20.37 -11.03
CA ARG A 85 18.18 21.27 -10.19
C ARG A 85 19.32 21.91 -10.96
N ILE A 86 19.89 21.22 -11.93
CA ILE A 86 20.89 21.79 -12.84
C ILE A 86 20.25 22.53 -14.02
N GLN A 87 18.91 22.71 -14.04
CA GLN A 87 18.15 23.44 -15.05
C GLN A 87 18.39 22.93 -16.49
N ARG A 88 18.39 21.60 -16.66
CA ARG A 88 18.61 20.93 -17.96
C ARG A 88 17.38 20.20 -18.49
N GLU A 89 16.19 20.48 -17.95
CA GLU A 89 14.96 19.84 -18.39
C GLU A 89 14.36 20.46 -19.67
N PRO A 90 13.68 19.65 -20.51
CA PRO A 90 13.49 18.21 -20.37
C PRO A 90 14.69 17.41 -20.93
N LEU A 91 15.29 16.53 -20.12
CA LEU A 91 16.28 15.56 -20.60
C LEU A 91 15.58 14.36 -21.23
N PRO A 92 16.09 13.82 -22.36
CA PRO A 92 15.63 12.54 -22.90
C PRO A 92 15.72 11.41 -21.86
N TRP A 93 14.75 10.49 -21.86
CA TRP A 93 14.66 9.39 -20.87
C TRP A 93 15.96 8.59 -20.72
N ASN A 94 16.63 8.27 -21.82
CA ASN A 94 17.92 7.57 -21.79
C ASN A 94 19.02 8.36 -21.07
N MET A 95 19.01 9.69 -21.14
CA MET A 95 19.96 10.55 -20.43
C MET A 95 19.61 10.67 -18.94
N GLN A 96 18.32 10.71 -18.59
CA GLN A 96 17.86 10.65 -17.20
C GLN A 96 18.37 9.36 -16.52
N VAL A 97 18.16 8.21 -17.15
CA VAL A 97 18.63 6.92 -16.64
C VAL A 97 20.15 6.93 -16.44
N ARG A 98 20.93 7.37 -17.44
CA ARG A 98 22.40 7.40 -17.34
C ARG A 98 22.91 8.37 -16.26
N LEU A 99 22.21 9.47 -16.03
CA LEU A 99 22.52 10.39 -14.92
C LEU A 99 22.24 9.71 -13.58
N GLY A 100 21.14 8.97 -13.43
CA GLY A 100 20.86 8.20 -12.23
C GLY A 100 21.83 7.04 -11.98
N ASP A 101 22.20 6.30 -13.04
CA ASP A 101 23.15 5.17 -12.96
C ASP A 101 24.50 5.60 -12.39
N LEU A 102 24.93 6.85 -12.65
CA LEU A 102 26.13 7.41 -12.06
C LEU A 102 26.08 7.38 -10.52
N PHE A 103 24.94 7.73 -9.93
CA PHE A 103 24.73 7.70 -8.49
C PHE A 103 24.58 6.27 -7.99
N ILE A 104 23.77 5.44 -8.65
CA ILE A 104 23.62 4.02 -8.30
C ILE A 104 24.99 3.31 -8.27
N GLU A 105 25.86 3.58 -9.24
CA GLU A 105 27.21 3.02 -9.23
C GLU A 105 27.99 3.42 -7.98
N ALA A 106 27.92 4.69 -7.57
CA ALA A 106 28.62 5.16 -6.38
C ALA A 106 28.14 4.46 -5.10
N TYR A 107 26.84 4.19 -4.96
CA TYR A 107 26.33 3.38 -3.84
C TYR A 107 26.79 1.92 -3.92
N LYS A 108 26.78 1.33 -5.13
CA LYS A 108 27.19 -0.06 -5.34
C LYS A 108 28.68 -0.28 -5.04
N VAL A 109 29.55 0.60 -5.51
CA VAL A 109 31.01 0.51 -5.31
C VAL A 109 31.38 0.61 -3.83
N ASN A 110 30.60 1.37 -3.06
CA ASN A 110 30.76 1.50 -1.61
C ASN A 110 30.00 0.42 -0.81
N ASN A 111 29.61 -0.69 -1.47
CA ASN A 111 28.93 -1.83 -0.85
C ASN A 111 27.61 -1.48 -0.13
N LEU A 112 26.96 -0.36 -0.46
CA LEU A 112 25.68 0.05 0.17
C LEU A 112 24.47 -0.61 -0.50
N ILE A 113 24.62 -0.94 -1.79
CA ILE A 113 23.59 -1.65 -2.56
C ILE A 113 24.22 -2.73 -3.42
N GLU A 114 23.43 -3.75 -3.72
CA GLU A 114 23.74 -4.80 -4.69
C GLU A 114 22.75 -4.79 -5.87
N LEU A 115 23.18 -5.39 -6.99
CA LEU A 115 22.38 -5.51 -8.20
C LEU A 115 22.21 -6.97 -8.58
N TYR A 116 20.98 -7.38 -8.84
CA TYR A 116 20.69 -8.70 -9.43
C TYR A 116 19.66 -8.60 -10.56
N TYR A 117 19.72 -9.56 -11.48
CA TYR A 117 18.78 -9.68 -12.58
C TYR A 117 17.72 -10.73 -12.22
N PRO A 118 16.41 -10.39 -12.21
CA PRO A 118 15.39 -11.41 -12.04
C PRO A 118 15.42 -12.41 -13.20
N LYS A 119 15.09 -13.68 -12.96
CA LYS A 119 14.98 -14.71 -14.01
C LYS A 119 13.74 -14.53 -14.94
N VAL A 120 13.33 -13.29 -15.18
CA VAL A 120 12.16 -12.94 -16.00
C VAL A 120 12.63 -12.21 -17.25
N ARG A 121 12.17 -12.65 -18.43
CA ARG A 121 12.58 -12.05 -19.70
C ARG A 121 12.15 -10.59 -19.79
N ASP A 122 13.06 -9.72 -20.25
CA ASP A 122 12.83 -8.27 -20.43
C ASP A 122 12.43 -7.50 -19.14
N SER A 123 12.80 -8.01 -17.96
CA SER A 123 12.68 -7.27 -16.70
C SER A 123 13.81 -6.25 -16.50
N SER A 124 13.58 -5.26 -15.63
CA SER A 124 14.65 -4.41 -15.08
C SER A 124 15.46 -5.19 -14.05
N TYR A 125 16.75 -4.86 -13.92
CA TYR A 125 17.52 -5.21 -12.72
C TYR A 125 16.86 -4.66 -11.46
N ILE A 126 17.12 -5.31 -10.33
CA ILE A 126 16.72 -4.88 -8.99
C ILE A 126 17.95 -4.35 -8.25
N ILE A 127 17.78 -3.23 -7.56
CA ILE A 127 18.69 -2.75 -6.51
C ILE A 127 18.21 -3.30 -5.17
N SER A 128 19.13 -3.80 -4.35
CA SER A 128 18.85 -4.31 -3.00
C SER A 128 19.81 -3.66 -2.02
N ALA A 129 19.31 -3.24 -0.85
CA ALA A 129 20.12 -2.76 0.26
C ALA A 129 20.99 -3.90 0.80
N THR A 130 22.27 -3.61 1.04
CA THR A 130 23.18 -4.51 1.77
C THR A 130 23.05 -4.28 3.28
N SER A 131 23.78 -5.06 4.10
CA SER A 131 23.95 -4.78 5.52
C SER A 131 24.48 -3.37 5.79
N ASP A 132 25.38 -2.89 4.93
CA ASP A 132 26.06 -1.60 5.12
C ASP A 132 25.12 -0.41 4.85
N TRP A 133 23.98 -0.65 4.19
CA TRP A 133 22.94 0.36 4.04
C TRP A 133 22.41 0.84 5.40
N ALA A 134 22.34 -0.03 6.41
CA ALA A 134 21.91 0.33 7.77
C ALA A 134 22.87 1.36 8.41
N ILE A 135 24.17 1.28 8.11
CA ILE A 135 25.20 2.21 8.58
C ILE A 135 24.96 3.63 8.07
N LEU A 136 24.21 3.82 6.99
CA LEU A 136 23.84 5.16 6.52
C LEU A 136 22.93 5.91 7.49
N GLY A 137 22.27 5.19 8.39
CA GLY A 137 21.59 5.83 9.48
C GLY A 137 22.47 5.99 10.73
N ASP A 138 23.54 5.19 10.90
CA ASP A 138 24.47 5.26 12.04
C ASP A 138 25.59 6.26 11.77
N ILE A 139 25.21 7.54 11.80
CA ILE A 139 26.18 8.63 11.69
C ILE A 139 26.14 9.48 12.96
N PRO A 140 26.93 9.11 14.00
CA PRO A 140 27.04 9.86 15.25
C PRO A 140 27.41 11.33 15.05
N GLU A 141 28.17 11.63 14.00
CA GLU A 141 28.79 12.94 13.77
C GLU A 141 27.93 13.90 12.94
N THR A 142 26.85 13.43 12.30
CA THR A 142 25.96 14.29 11.52
C THR A 142 24.50 13.93 11.77
N ARG A 143 23.98 14.38 12.92
CA ARG A 143 22.53 14.54 13.14
C ARG A 143 21.83 15.38 12.06
N GLU A 144 22.57 15.97 11.12
CA GLU A 144 22.04 16.72 9.96
C GLU A 144 21.69 15.85 8.73
N ARG A 145 22.11 14.57 8.64
CA ARG A 145 22.00 13.79 7.37
C ARG A 145 20.74 12.93 7.20
N ILE A 146 20.17 12.35 8.26
CA ILE A 146 18.82 11.74 8.17
C ILE A 146 17.79 12.86 8.06
N ASN A 147 17.20 13.02 6.88
CA ASN A 147 16.19 14.05 6.65
C ASN A 147 14.84 13.61 7.26
N LEU A 148 14.17 14.55 7.94
CA LEU A 148 12.80 14.43 8.44
C LEU A 148 11.84 14.85 7.31
N ILE A 149 11.76 14.00 6.29
CA ILE A 149 11.07 14.30 5.03
C ILE A 149 9.59 14.51 5.31
N GLY A 150 9.05 15.69 4.98
CA GLY A 150 7.63 15.95 5.22
C GLY A 150 7.26 16.01 6.70
N THR A 151 8.23 16.14 7.61
CA THR A 151 8.01 16.32 9.04
C THR A 151 8.45 17.74 9.44
N SER A 152 7.67 18.43 10.26
CA SER A 152 7.96 19.80 10.72
C SER A 152 7.59 20.00 12.18
N GLN A 153 8.36 20.80 12.91
CA GLN A 153 7.99 21.26 14.25
C GLN A 153 7.03 22.46 14.22
N ASN A 154 6.89 23.10 13.05
CA ASN A 154 5.93 24.18 12.85
C ASN A 154 4.61 23.61 12.36
N ARG A 155 3.50 24.10 12.92
CA ARG A 155 2.16 23.69 12.50
C ARG A 155 1.95 24.02 11.02
N PRO A 156 1.55 23.04 10.18
CA PRO A 156 1.41 23.28 8.74
C PRO A 156 0.40 24.38 8.41
N PRO A 157 0.72 25.28 7.46
CA PRO A 157 -0.24 26.24 6.95
C PRO A 157 -1.38 25.50 6.24
N LEU A 158 -2.56 26.13 6.19
CA LEU A 158 -3.67 25.58 5.42
C LEU A 158 -3.30 25.49 3.94
N ILE A 159 -3.67 24.38 3.31
CA ILE A 159 -3.46 24.15 1.88
C ILE A 159 -4.25 25.17 1.08
N ARG A 160 -3.54 25.88 0.19
CA ARG A 160 -4.12 26.88 -0.72
C ARG A 160 -3.89 26.55 -2.20
N LYS A 161 -3.05 25.58 -2.48
CA LYS A 161 -2.59 25.18 -3.83
C LYS A 161 -2.35 23.67 -3.83
N SER A 162 -2.21 23.09 -5.01
CA SER A 162 -1.86 21.68 -5.22
C SER A 162 -0.44 21.31 -4.75
N THR A 163 0.34 22.27 -4.25
CA THR A 163 1.67 22.06 -3.70
C THR A 163 1.88 22.81 -2.38
N GLN A 164 2.73 22.26 -1.52
CA GLN A 164 3.16 22.87 -0.26
C GLN A 164 4.69 22.90 -0.18
N SER A 165 5.23 24.03 0.29
CA SER A 165 6.66 24.15 0.56
C SER A 165 6.96 23.71 2.00
N VAL A 166 7.84 22.74 2.15
CA VAL A 166 8.28 22.19 3.44
C VAL A 166 9.80 22.19 3.46
N SER A 167 10.38 23.05 4.28
CA SER A 167 11.83 23.28 4.33
C SER A 167 12.38 23.60 2.92
N ASP A 168 13.29 22.79 2.38
CA ASP A 168 13.90 22.94 1.04
C ASP A 168 13.16 22.15 -0.06
N ARG A 169 11.97 21.61 0.23
CA ARG A 169 11.21 20.72 -0.66
C ARG A 169 9.83 21.25 -1.00
N THR A 170 9.34 20.81 -2.15
CA THR A 170 7.94 20.98 -2.56
C THR A 170 7.27 19.61 -2.47
N ILE A 171 6.18 19.53 -1.71
CA ILE A 171 5.31 18.37 -1.60
C ILE A 171 4.12 18.61 -2.51
N HIS A 172 3.76 17.62 -3.33
CA HIS A 172 2.55 17.66 -4.15
C HIS A 172 1.39 17.11 -3.32
N VAL A 173 0.38 17.94 -3.06
CA VAL A 173 -0.81 17.55 -2.28
C VAL A 173 -1.58 16.45 -3.01
N VAL A 174 -1.57 16.45 -4.33
CA VAL A 174 -2.14 15.39 -5.18
C VAL A 174 -1.06 14.93 -6.15
N LYS A 175 -0.87 13.62 -6.31
CA LYS A 175 0.19 13.07 -7.18
C LYS A 175 0.05 13.42 -8.68
N ASN A 176 -1.13 13.84 -9.13
CA ASN A 176 -1.39 14.32 -10.48
C ASN A 176 -1.85 15.80 -10.42
N ASN A 177 -1.47 16.61 -11.40
CA ASN A 177 -1.99 17.97 -11.51
C ASN A 177 -3.51 17.93 -11.72
N GLN A 178 -4.26 18.56 -10.83
CA GLN A 178 -5.66 18.90 -11.06
C GLN A 178 -5.73 20.35 -11.54
N ASP A 179 -6.49 20.58 -12.62
CA ASP A 179 -6.67 21.91 -13.21
C ASP A 179 -7.47 22.85 -12.28
N GLU A 180 -8.32 22.27 -11.41
CA GLU A 180 -9.13 22.98 -10.42
C GLU A 180 -8.86 22.42 -9.02
N PHE A 181 -8.43 23.27 -8.08
CA PHE A 181 -8.13 22.89 -6.70
C PHE A 181 -9.09 23.59 -5.73
N ASP A 182 -10.20 22.93 -5.40
CA ASP A 182 -11.16 23.47 -4.43
C ASP A 182 -10.65 23.30 -2.99
N THR A 183 -10.13 24.39 -2.43
CA THR A 183 -9.68 24.46 -1.03
C THR A 183 -10.79 24.20 -0.01
N LYS A 184 -12.06 24.26 -0.41
CA LYS A 184 -13.23 24.01 0.43
C LYS A 184 -13.81 22.60 0.24
N ALA A 185 -13.20 21.73 -0.55
CA ALA A 185 -13.68 20.35 -0.61
C ALA A 185 -13.41 19.62 0.72
N PRO A 186 -14.33 18.76 1.20
CA PRO A 186 -14.12 17.94 2.40
C PRO A 186 -12.77 17.22 2.43
N TRP A 187 -12.31 16.66 1.32
CA TRP A 187 -11.01 15.97 1.27
C TRP A 187 -9.82 16.91 1.55
N VAL A 188 -9.87 18.18 1.14
CA VAL A 188 -8.81 19.17 1.44
C VAL A 188 -8.85 19.56 2.92
N ARG A 189 -10.05 19.72 3.49
CA ARG A 189 -10.20 19.98 4.94
C ARG A 189 -9.71 18.80 5.76
N ALA A 190 -9.97 17.57 5.32
CA ALA A 190 -9.47 16.35 5.94
C ALA A 190 -7.94 16.28 5.95
N ILE A 191 -7.28 16.52 4.80
CA ILE A 191 -5.80 16.58 4.74
C ILE A 191 -5.28 17.67 5.68
N ASN A 192 -5.87 18.87 5.63
CA ASN A 192 -5.49 19.97 6.51
C ASN A 192 -5.56 19.58 7.98
N LYS A 193 -6.58 18.84 8.37
CA LYS A 193 -6.73 18.38 9.75
C LYS A 193 -5.68 17.34 10.11
N LEU A 194 -5.51 16.29 9.30
CA LEU A 194 -4.52 15.23 9.56
C LEU A 194 -3.09 15.78 9.64
N GLN A 195 -2.69 16.65 8.71
CA GLN A 195 -1.33 17.20 8.74
C GLN A 195 -1.12 18.16 9.92
N ARG A 196 -2.21 18.70 10.48
CA ARG A 196 -2.19 19.60 11.64
C ARG A 196 -2.47 18.88 12.95
N THR A 197 -2.67 17.55 12.94
CA THR A 197 -2.61 16.71 14.13
C THR A 197 -1.19 16.77 14.68
N GLY A 198 -1.04 17.25 15.91
CA GLY A 198 0.25 17.33 16.58
C GLY A 198 0.65 15.99 17.16
N TRP A 199 1.91 15.60 16.97
CA TRP A 199 2.48 14.35 17.45
C TRP A 199 3.62 14.60 18.44
N ARG A 200 3.83 13.62 19.33
CA ARG A 200 4.98 13.51 20.23
C ARG A 200 5.54 12.09 20.17
N ILE A 201 6.84 11.96 20.41
CA ILE A 201 7.46 10.65 20.60
C ILE A 201 7.15 10.13 21.99
N ASN A 202 6.74 8.86 22.09
CA ASN A 202 6.64 8.14 23.33
C ASN A 202 8.05 7.78 23.82
N ARG A 203 8.63 8.63 24.68
CA ARG A 203 10.02 8.50 25.13
C ARG A 203 10.32 7.17 25.82
N ARG A 204 9.42 6.71 26.70
CA ARG A 204 9.60 5.45 27.44
C ARG A 204 9.62 4.24 26.50
N VAL A 205 8.77 4.26 25.46
CA VAL A 205 8.79 3.23 24.41
C VAL A 205 10.05 3.33 23.56
N LEU A 206 10.51 4.55 23.21
CA LEU A 206 11.76 4.74 22.48
C LEU A 206 12.96 4.19 23.27
N ASP A 207 13.07 4.54 24.55
CA ASP A 207 14.16 4.07 25.40
C ASP A 207 14.13 2.53 25.50
N ALA A 208 12.95 1.93 25.72
CA ALA A 208 12.79 0.48 25.70
C ALA A 208 13.21 -0.16 24.35
N LEU A 209 12.83 0.42 23.21
CA LEU A 209 13.24 -0.07 21.90
C LEU A 209 14.77 -0.06 21.74
N LEU A 210 15.43 1.00 22.20
CA LEU A 210 16.88 1.14 22.11
C LEU A 210 17.62 0.16 23.02
N ASP A 211 17.06 -0.13 24.19
CA ASP A 211 17.63 -1.08 25.15
C ASP A 211 17.40 -2.55 24.74
N ASN A 212 16.53 -2.82 23.75
CA ASN A 212 16.13 -4.17 23.33
C ASN A 212 16.23 -4.37 21.81
N GLU A 213 17.31 -3.91 21.18
CA GLU A 213 17.51 -4.04 19.72
C GLU A 213 17.38 -5.49 19.22
N ASP A 214 17.98 -6.44 19.94
CA ASP A 214 17.99 -7.87 19.59
C ASP A 214 16.59 -8.52 19.57
N PHE A 215 15.60 -7.91 20.23
CA PHE A 215 14.20 -8.37 20.17
C PHE A 215 13.58 -8.13 18.79
N PHE A 216 13.98 -7.07 18.08
CA PHE A 216 13.34 -6.64 16.83
C PHE A 216 14.16 -6.96 15.59
N VAL A 217 15.49 -6.99 15.72
CA VAL A 217 16.41 -7.10 14.61
C VAL A 217 17.30 -8.33 14.79
N SER A 218 17.47 -9.09 13.71
CA SER A 218 18.46 -10.16 13.64
C SER A 218 19.40 -9.88 12.48
N TYR A 219 20.70 -10.00 12.73
CA TYR A 219 21.76 -9.82 11.72
C TYR A 219 22.17 -11.12 11.03
N ASN A 220 21.71 -12.27 11.53
CA ASN A 220 22.05 -13.59 11.00
C ASN A 220 21.30 -13.83 9.68
N PRO A 221 22.00 -14.02 8.55
CA PRO A 221 21.35 -14.32 7.27
C PRO A 221 20.58 -15.65 7.30
N ILE A 222 19.45 -15.70 6.59
CA ILE A 222 18.66 -16.93 6.38
C ILE A 222 18.92 -17.41 4.95
N GLU A 223 19.82 -18.38 4.77
CA GLU A 223 20.26 -18.80 3.43
C GLU A 223 19.22 -19.65 2.68
N ASP A 224 18.46 -20.49 3.40
CA ASP A 224 17.59 -21.50 2.81
C ASP A 224 16.12 -21.06 2.62
N ASN A 225 15.78 -19.81 2.97
CA ASN A 225 14.42 -19.27 2.79
C ASN A 225 14.47 -17.78 2.40
N ASP A 226 14.35 -17.53 1.10
CA ASP A 226 14.42 -16.20 0.49
C ASP A 226 13.36 -15.23 1.04
N ALA A 227 12.14 -15.72 1.28
CA ALA A 227 11.05 -14.91 1.82
C ALA A 227 11.33 -14.45 3.26
N LYS A 228 11.87 -15.33 4.10
CA LYS A 228 12.25 -15.00 5.48
C LYS A 228 13.46 -14.07 5.53
N GLU A 229 14.49 -14.31 4.72
CA GLU A 229 15.65 -13.43 4.62
C GLU A 229 15.25 -12.01 4.21
N GLN A 230 14.35 -11.91 3.23
CA GLN A 230 13.83 -10.63 2.78
C GLN A 230 13.08 -9.89 3.90
N LYS A 231 12.20 -10.59 4.65
CA LYS A 231 11.52 -10.00 5.82
C LYS A 231 12.50 -9.54 6.90
N ARG A 232 13.56 -10.32 7.18
CA ARG A 232 14.60 -9.98 8.16
C ARG A 232 15.32 -8.68 7.77
N ARG A 233 15.79 -8.56 6.51
CA ARG A 233 16.43 -7.34 6.00
C ARG A 233 15.51 -6.13 6.08
N SER A 234 14.24 -6.28 5.69
CA SER A 234 13.24 -5.21 5.77
C SER A 234 13.06 -4.69 7.21
N LYS A 235 12.93 -5.60 8.19
CA LYS A 235 12.79 -5.23 9.62
C LYS A 235 14.00 -4.49 10.16
N CYS A 236 15.22 -4.93 9.80
CA CYS A 236 16.46 -4.26 10.21
C CYS A 236 16.51 -2.80 9.74
N ILE A 237 16.20 -2.56 8.46
CA ILE A 237 16.18 -1.21 7.87
C ILE A 237 15.12 -0.34 8.54
N GLU A 238 13.93 -0.91 8.75
CA GLU A 238 12.81 -0.20 9.34
C GLU A 238 13.09 0.24 10.78
N TRP A 239 13.54 -0.69 11.64
CA TRP A 239 13.89 -0.38 13.03
C TRP A 239 14.91 0.76 13.10
N TYR A 240 15.96 0.66 12.29
CA TYR A 240 17.04 1.63 12.26
C TYR A 240 16.54 3.05 11.91
N PHE A 241 15.79 3.18 10.80
CA PHE A 241 15.30 4.50 10.38
C PHE A 241 14.26 5.08 11.33
N ILE A 242 13.43 4.24 11.94
CA ILE A 242 12.41 4.67 12.91
C ILE A 242 13.08 5.21 14.16
N THR A 243 13.99 4.46 14.77
CA THR A 243 14.61 4.83 16.05
C THR A 243 15.49 6.08 15.91
N GLU A 244 16.26 6.23 14.83
CA GLU A 244 17.05 7.44 14.61
C GLU A 244 16.21 8.69 14.36
N LYS A 245 15.11 8.59 13.60
CA LYS A 245 14.19 9.73 13.43
C LYS A 245 13.50 10.08 14.74
N ALA A 246 13.11 9.07 15.52
CA ALA A 246 12.51 9.26 16.84
C ALA A 246 13.51 9.94 17.80
N LYS A 247 14.80 9.56 17.80
CA LYS A 247 15.85 10.24 18.58
C LYS A 247 15.97 11.73 18.25
N LYS A 248 15.78 12.13 16.99
CA LYS A 248 15.79 13.56 16.58
C LYS A 248 14.54 14.32 17.02
N LEU A 249 13.42 13.63 17.14
CA LEU A 249 12.12 14.23 17.49
C LEU A 249 11.79 14.12 18.97
N LYS A 250 12.52 13.30 19.76
CA LYS A 250 12.17 13.02 21.17
C LYS A 250 12.12 14.27 22.05
N ASP A 251 12.94 15.26 21.74
CA ASP A 251 13.05 16.53 22.48
C ASP A 251 12.15 17.63 21.91
N ALA A 252 11.49 17.39 20.77
CA ALA A 252 10.52 18.34 20.23
C ALA A 252 9.25 18.36 21.10
N ASP A 253 8.73 19.55 21.39
CA ASP A 253 7.45 19.70 22.11
C ASP A 253 6.28 19.15 21.29
N VAL A 254 6.26 19.44 19.99
CA VAL A 254 5.30 18.89 19.04
C VAL A 254 5.93 18.85 17.65
N PHE A 255 5.54 17.85 16.86
CA PHE A 255 5.81 17.85 15.42
C PHE A 255 4.57 17.44 14.64
N TYR A 256 4.62 17.68 13.34
CA TYR A 256 3.54 17.52 12.38
C TYR A 256 4.09 16.83 11.15
N GLN A 257 3.23 16.11 10.44
CA GLN A 257 3.63 15.36 9.25
C GLN A 257 2.70 15.71 8.10
N TYR A 258 3.29 16.09 6.97
CA TYR A 258 2.58 16.43 5.75
C TYR A 258 2.06 15.16 5.06
N LEU A 259 0.95 15.30 4.34
CA LEU A 259 0.31 14.22 3.61
C LEU A 259 0.20 14.55 2.12
N GLU A 260 0.11 13.49 1.33
CA GLU A 260 -0.17 13.51 -0.10
C GLU A 260 -1.38 12.61 -0.37
N ALA A 261 -2.28 13.07 -1.23
CA ALA A 261 -3.32 12.25 -1.82
C ALA A 261 -2.81 11.56 -3.09
N ASP A 262 -3.12 10.27 -3.25
CA ASP A 262 -2.99 9.63 -4.54
C ASP A 262 -4.10 10.07 -5.52
N TYR A 263 -4.09 9.53 -6.74
CA TYR A 263 -5.07 9.89 -7.78
C TYR A 263 -6.50 9.42 -7.47
N ARG A 264 -6.72 8.71 -6.35
CA ARG A 264 -8.00 8.21 -5.85
C ARG A 264 -8.40 8.89 -4.54
N SER A 265 -7.65 9.90 -4.10
CA SER A 265 -7.80 10.62 -2.82
C SER A 265 -7.37 9.87 -1.56
N ARG A 266 -6.78 8.67 -1.66
CA ARG A 266 -6.21 8.02 -0.46
C ARG A 266 -5.02 8.82 0.05
N LEU A 267 -5.00 9.07 1.35
CA LEU A 267 -4.03 9.95 2.00
C LEU A 267 -2.84 9.15 2.53
N TYR A 268 -1.64 9.66 2.26
CA TYR A 268 -0.37 9.04 2.64
C TYR A 268 0.53 10.07 3.30
N TYR A 269 1.19 9.72 4.40
CA TYR A 269 2.24 10.58 4.95
C TYR A 269 3.43 10.68 3.98
N SER A 270 3.96 11.89 3.79
CA SER A 270 5.17 12.13 3.00
C SER A 270 6.43 11.58 3.69
N GLU A 271 6.41 11.43 5.01
CA GLU A 271 7.52 10.90 5.81
C GLU A 271 7.63 9.38 5.67
N PRO A 272 8.72 8.82 5.11
CA PRO A 272 8.94 7.38 5.09
C PRO A 272 9.33 6.84 6.48
N PHE A 273 8.89 5.62 6.78
CA PHE A 273 9.16 4.88 8.03
C PHE A 273 8.48 5.43 9.29
N LEU A 274 8.95 6.55 9.86
CA LEU A 274 8.40 7.09 11.11
C LEU A 274 7.18 7.97 10.81
N ASN A 275 6.03 7.34 10.59
CA ASN A 275 4.75 8.01 10.44
C ASN A 275 3.63 7.13 11.03
N PHE A 276 2.45 7.69 11.25
CA PHE A 276 1.35 6.97 11.91
C PHE A 276 0.78 5.80 11.09
N GLN A 277 0.99 5.79 9.76
CA GLN A 277 0.65 4.68 8.86
C GLN A 277 1.75 3.61 8.78
N GLY A 278 2.86 3.78 9.49
CA GLY A 278 3.96 2.82 9.54
C GLY A 278 3.59 1.53 10.28
N SER A 279 4.60 0.68 10.46
CA SER A 279 4.50 -0.56 11.24
C SER A 279 4.22 -0.30 12.72
N ASP A 280 4.03 -1.38 13.49
CA ASP A 280 3.93 -1.34 14.94
C ASP A 280 5.06 -0.52 15.60
N LEU A 281 6.30 -0.66 15.11
CA LEU A 281 7.45 0.13 15.57
C LEU A 281 7.20 1.65 15.48
N ALA A 282 6.72 2.11 14.32
CA ALA A 282 6.48 3.53 14.08
C ALA A 282 5.23 4.01 14.83
N ARG A 283 4.15 3.23 14.77
CA ARG A 283 2.85 3.61 15.32
C ARG A 283 2.88 3.67 16.85
N GLY A 284 3.42 2.64 17.50
CA GLY A 284 3.52 2.58 18.98
C GLY A 284 4.44 3.65 19.57
N LEU A 285 5.34 4.24 18.77
CA LEU A 285 6.17 5.37 19.16
C LEU A 285 5.45 6.72 19.13
N LEU A 286 4.29 6.82 18.48
CA LEU A 286 3.60 8.09 18.26
C LEU A 286 2.42 8.25 19.22
N LYS A 287 2.34 9.42 19.85
CA LYS A 287 1.18 9.82 20.65
C LYS A 287 0.71 11.22 20.28
N PHE A 288 -0.58 11.52 20.48
CA PHE A 288 -1.09 12.86 20.25
C PHE A 288 -0.38 13.87 21.17
N ALA A 289 -0.02 15.03 20.62
CA ALA A 289 0.64 16.08 21.39
C ALA A 289 -0.28 16.67 22.46
N ARG A 290 -1.56 16.86 22.11
CA ARG A 290 -2.62 17.26 23.04
C ARG A 290 -3.20 16.02 23.72
N GLY A 291 -3.30 16.07 25.04
CA GLY A 291 -3.94 15.01 25.83
C GLY A 291 -5.38 15.39 26.17
N LYS A 292 -6.22 14.39 26.46
CA LYS A 292 -7.60 14.58 26.94
C LYS A 292 -7.83 13.85 28.26
N PRO A 293 -8.73 14.33 29.13
CA PRO A 293 -9.03 13.64 30.39
C PRO A 293 -9.54 12.23 30.11
N MET A 294 -8.98 11.24 30.80
CA MET A 294 -9.49 9.88 30.75
C MET A 294 -10.89 9.78 31.36
N THR A 295 -11.73 8.93 30.77
CA THR A 295 -13.10 8.64 31.19
C THR A 295 -13.25 7.15 31.43
N ASP A 296 -14.34 6.73 32.07
CA ASP A 296 -14.60 5.31 32.32
C ASP A 296 -14.82 4.54 31.00
N GLU A 297 -15.51 5.15 30.04
CA GLU A 297 -15.65 4.62 28.68
C GLU A 297 -14.29 4.54 27.97
N GLY A 298 -13.44 5.55 28.17
CA GLY A 298 -12.07 5.54 27.65
C GLY A 298 -11.21 4.40 28.20
N LEU A 299 -11.41 4.00 29.46
CA LEU A 299 -10.71 2.85 30.03
C LEU A 299 -11.13 1.53 29.38
N GLN A 300 -12.41 1.40 28.99
CA GLN A 300 -12.88 0.23 28.25
C GLN A 300 -12.22 0.14 26.88
N TRP A 301 -12.12 1.26 26.16
CA TRP A 301 -11.44 1.31 24.86
C TRP A 301 -9.92 1.09 24.97
N LEU A 302 -9.29 1.60 26.03
CA LEU A 302 -7.91 1.28 26.32
C LEU A 302 -7.74 -0.22 26.60
N ALA A 303 -8.68 -0.85 27.34
CA ALA A 303 -8.66 -2.29 27.59
C ALA A 303 -8.81 -3.11 26.30
N ILE A 304 -9.75 -2.75 25.44
CA ILE A 304 -9.92 -3.39 24.12
C ILE A 304 -8.64 -3.27 23.30
N HIS A 305 -8.02 -2.08 23.28
CA HIS A 305 -6.77 -1.86 22.55
C HIS A 305 -5.60 -2.65 23.12
N THR A 306 -5.48 -2.73 24.46
CA THR A 306 -4.46 -3.55 25.12
C THR A 306 -4.62 -5.02 24.76
N ALA A 307 -5.84 -5.54 24.86
CA ALA A 307 -6.15 -6.95 24.58
C ALA A 307 -5.90 -7.33 23.12
N THR A 308 -6.33 -6.48 22.18
CA THR A 308 -6.13 -6.71 20.73
C THR A 308 -4.71 -6.43 20.25
N SER A 309 -3.92 -5.65 21.00
CA SER A 309 -2.49 -5.48 20.74
C SER A 309 -1.67 -6.70 21.17
N PHE A 310 -2.06 -7.36 22.27
CA PHE A 310 -1.45 -8.65 22.67
C PHE A 310 -1.95 -9.79 21.77
N ASN A 311 -3.26 -9.85 21.54
CA ASN A 311 -3.98 -10.81 20.71
C ASN A 311 -3.75 -12.29 21.07
N MET A 312 -3.90 -12.63 22.35
CA MET A 312 -3.77 -14.01 22.83
C MET A 312 -4.73 -14.94 22.09
N SER A 313 -4.33 -16.18 21.84
CA SER A 313 -5.19 -17.19 21.22
C SER A 313 -5.47 -18.32 22.21
N TYR A 314 -6.75 -18.72 22.30
CA TYR A 314 -7.20 -19.82 23.16
C TYR A 314 -7.65 -20.99 22.30
N SER A 315 -7.17 -22.19 22.61
CA SER A 315 -7.67 -23.40 21.97
C SER A 315 -9.10 -23.70 22.41
N ILE A 316 -9.83 -24.47 21.59
CA ILE A 316 -11.23 -24.84 21.86
C ILE A 316 -11.43 -25.55 23.22
N ASN A 317 -10.38 -26.18 23.75
CA ASN A 317 -10.40 -26.88 25.04
C ASN A 317 -9.90 -26.01 26.21
N GLU A 318 -9.42 -24.79 25.93
CA GLU A 318 -8.81 -23.87 26.88
C GLU A 318 -9.50 -22.50 26.88
N ILE A 319 -10.76 -22.45 26.41
CA ILE A 319 -11.58 -21.25 26.51
C ILE A 319 -11.78 -20.91 28.00
N PRO A 320 -11.39 -19.70 28.46
CA PRO A 320 -11.50 -19.34 29.87
C PRO A 320 -12.94 -19.30 30.38
N GLU A 321 -13.15 -19.64 31.66
CA GLU A 321 -14.48 -19.64 32.29
C GLU A 321 -15.10 -18.25 32.41
N TRP A 322 -14.29 -17.18 32.33
CA TRP A 322 -14.78 -15.80 32.40
C TRP A 322 -15.38 -15.30 31.07
N CYS A 323 -15.21 -16.03 29.97
CA CYS A 323 -15.79 -15.67 28.68
C CYS A 323 -17.33 -15.69 28.76
N SER A 324 -17.96 -14.63 28.26
CA SER A 324 -19.41 -14.46 28.27
C SER A 324 -20.11 -15.14 27.09
N ALA A 325 -19.40 -15.32 25.96
CA ALA A 325 -19.94 -15.98 24.77
C ALA A 325 -19.56 -17.47 24.71
N ASP A 326 -20.41 -18.28 24.06
CA ASP A 326 -20.16 -19.70 23.83
C ASP A 326 -19.24 -19.92 22.62
N TYR A 327 -17.95 -19.62 22.81
CA TYR A 327 -16.94 -19.81 21.76
C TYR A 327 -16.72 -21.27 21.41
N LYS A 328 -17.02 -22.21 22.31
CA LYS A 328 -16.81 -23.62 22.04
C LYS A 328 -17.73 -24.10 20.93
N THR A 329 -19.03 -23.84 21.06
CA THR A 329 -20.01 -24.18 20.01
C THR A 329 -19.70 -23.43 18.72
N TYR A 330 -19.34 -22.14 18.80
CA TYR A 330 -18.93 -21.35 17.63
C TYR A 330 -17.73 -21.97 16.89
N LEU A 331 -16.69 -22.39 17.62
CA LEU A 331 -15.49 -23.01 17.04
C LEU A 331 -15.81 -24.39 16.44
N GLU A 332 -16.66 -25.18 17.07
CA GLU A 332 -17.12 -26.48 16.53
C GLU A 332 -17.88 -26.29 15.20
N ASP A 333 -18.84 -25.36 15.16
CA ASP A 333 -19.61 -25.03 13.95
C ASP A 333 -18.71 -24.45 12.84
N GLU A 334 -17.71 -23.66 13.25
CA GLU A 334 -16.76 -23.06 12.30
C GLU A 334 -15.63 -24.01 11.87
N GLY A 335 -15.48 -25.18 12.50
CA GLY A 335 -14.37 -26.09 12.24
C GLY A 335 -13.01 -25.47 12.58
N LEU A 336 -12.97 -24.65 13.63
CA LEU A 336 -11.79 -23.93 14.09
C LEU A 336 -11.27 -24.54 15.40
N ASP A 337 -9.95 -24.51 15.57
CA ASP A 337 -9.24 -25.10 16.72
C ASP A 337 -8.93 -24.09 17.83
N ASN A 338 -8.92 -22.81 17.51
CA ASN A 338 -8.67 -21.71 18.43
C ASN A 338 -9.36 -20.42 18.00
N ILE A 339 -9.52 -19.51 18.95
CA ILE A 339 -9.96 -18.13 18.74
C ILE A 339 -8.95 -17.15 19.31
N SER A 340 -8.66 -16.09 18.57
CA SER A 340 -7.82 -14.98 19.03
C SER A 340 -8.70 -13.89 19.67
N VAL A 341 -8.16 -13.17 20.65
CA VAL A 341 -8.90 -12.14 21.41
C VAL A 341 -9.51 -11.06 20.50
N ASP A 342 -8.90 -10.71 19.37
CA ASP A 342 -9.48 -9.77 18.39
C ASP A 342 -10.78 -10.27 17.73
N LYS A 343 -11.09 -11.57 17.86
CA LYS A 343 -12.32 -12.21 17.37
C LYS A 343 -13.34 -12.51 18.47
N MET A 344 -12.98 -12.28 19.72
CA MET A 344 -13.91 -12.37 20.84
C MET A 344 -14.88 -11.19 20.85
N VAL A 345 -16.01 -11.33 21.55
CA VAL A 345 -16.97 -10.24 21.76
C VAL A 345 -16.32 -9.13 22.60
N ILE A 346 -16.81 -7.91 22.44
CA ILE A 346 -16.19 -6.70 23.04
C ILE A 346 -16.00 -6.83 24.56
N GLN A 347 -16.99 -7.38 25.27
CA GLN A 347 -16.91 -7.55 26.73
C GLN A 347 -15.79 -8.51 27.15
N ASP A 348 -15.58 -9.58 26.39
CA ASP A 348 -14.53 -10.56 26.69
C ASP A 348 -13.13 -10.01 26.40
N ARG A 349 -12.99 -9.08 25.45
CA ARG A 349 -11.73 -8.33 25.23
C ARG A 349 -11.39 -7.45 26.43
N ILE A 350 -12.39 -6.78 27.01
CA ILE A 350 -12.22 -5.98 28.23
C ILE A 350 -11.84 -6.90 29.39
N GLN A 351 -12.55 -8.03 29.53
CA GLN A 351 -12.31 -8.98 30.61
C GLN A 351 -10.92 -9.61 30.53
N TRP A 352 -10.40 -9.90 29.34
CA TRP A 352 -9.01 -10.31 29.15
C TRP A 352 -8.04 -9.33 29.80
N THR A 353 -8.20 -8.02 29.54
CA THR A 353 -7.33 -7.00 30.15
C THR A 353 -7.44 -6.97 31.68
N ASN A 354 -8.64 -7.18 32.22
CA ASN A 354 -8.83 -7.25 33.67
C ASN A 354 -8.11 -8.45 34.29
N GLU A 355 -8.15 -9.60 33.62
CA GLU A 355 -7.50 -10.84 34.08
C GLU A 355 -5.96 -10.70 34.13
N TYR A 356 -5.38 -10.06 33.12
CA TYR A 356 -3.92 -9.88 33.00
C TYR A 356 -3.43 -8.51 33.48
N MET A 357 -4.23 -7.81 34.31
CA MET A 357 -3.93 -6.44 34.71
C MET A 357 -2.61 -6.33 35.47
N ASP A 358 -2.27 -7.30 36.32
CA ASP A 358 -1.02 -7.27 37.09
C ASP A 358 0.22 -7.35 36.18
N GLU A 359 0.19 -8.21 35.16
CA GLU A 359 1.25 -8.33 34.15
C GLU A 359 1.35 -7.07 33.29
N ILE A 360 0.20 -6.51 32.88
CA ILE A 360 0.12 -5.26 32.11
C ILE A 360 0.74 -4.11 32.92
N MET A 361 0.37 -3.99 34.19
CA MET A 361 0.88 -2.98 35.11
C MET A 361 2.38 -3.13 35.36
N GLN A 362 2.85 -4.38 35.52
CA GLN A 362 4.27 -4.67 35.70
C GLN A 362 5.05 -4.32 34.43
N ALA A 363 4.59 -4.73 33.25
CA ALA A 363 5.22 -4.40 31.97
C ALA A 363 5.25 -2.89 31.72
N GLY A 364 4.16 -2.20 32.07
CA GLY A 364 4.06 -0.74 32.03
C GLY A 364 5.05 -0.06 32.98
N ARG A 365 5.27 -0.60 34.17
CA ARG A 365 6.24 -0.09 35.15
C ARG A 365 7.68 -0.25 34.67
N THR A 366 8.05 -1.45 34.20
CA THR A 366 9.42 -1.80 33.80
C THR A 366 9.75 -1.43 32.35
N ALA A 367 8.75 -0.99 31.59
CA ALA A 367 8.87 -0.73 30.16
C ALA A 367 9.39 -1.95 29.36
N SER A 368 8.87 -3.14 29.66
CA SER A 368 9.34 -4.41 29.08
C SER A 368 8.42 -4.94 27.99
N PHE A 369 9.00 -5.39 26.87
CA PHE A 369 8.27 -6.07 25.80
C PHE A 369 7.85 -7.49 26.20
N SER A 370 6.80 -7.98 25.56
CA SER A 370 6.39 -9.39 25.58
C SER A 370 6.63 -9.99 24.20
N GLU A 371 7.29 -11.15 24.15
CA GLU A 371 7.52 -11.92 22.92
C GLU A 371 6.22 -12.50 22.34
N ASP A 372 5.21 -12.69 23.20
CA ASP A 372 3.93 -13.29 22.83
C ASP A 372 2.93 -12.29 22.25
N ALA A 373 3.16 -10.98 22.44
CA ALA A 373 2.27 -9.94 21.93
C ALA A 373 2.37 -9.83 20.39
N GLU A 374 1.23 -9.84 19.69
CA GLU A 374 1.20 -9.67 18.23
C GLU A 374 1.75 -8.30 17.79
N LYS A 375 1.46 -7.25 18.56
CA LYS A 375 1.91 -5.86 18.35
C LYS A 375 2.68 -5.39 19.58
N PRO A 376 3.93 -5.84 19.78
CA PRO A 376 4.66 -5.65 21.03
C PRO A 376 4.89 -4.18 21.41
N VAL A 377 5.04 -3.28 20.43
CA VAL A 377 5.27 -1.85 20.69
C VAL A 377 3.99 -1.12 21.05
N ALA A 378 2.89 -1.35 20.33
CA ALA A 378 1.57 -0.81 20.70
C ALA A 378 1.07 -1.38 22.04
N PHE A 379 1.30 -2.66 22.31
CA PHE A 379 1.00 -3.27 23.60
C PHE A 379 1.77 -2.59 24.73
N LEU A 380 3.10 -2.42 24.59
CA LEU A 380 3.91 -1.72 25.58
C LEU A 380 3.44 -0.27 25.80
N ALA A 381 3.11 0.45 24.72
CA ALA A 381 2.56 1.80 24.81
C ALA A 381 1.28 1.84 25.66
N SER A 382 0.41 0.84 25.51
CA SER A 382 -0.83 0.69 26.28
C SER A 382 -0.54 0.33 27.74
N CYS A 383 0.41 -0.58 28.01
CA CYS A 383 0.84 -0.94 29.37
C CYS A 383 1.38 0.28 30.13
N ILE A 384 2.19 1.11 29.46
CA ILE A 384 2.70 2.38 30.01
C ILE A 384 1.54 3.34 30.34
N GLU A 385 0.54 3.45 29.46
CA GLU A 385 -0.63 4.29 29.68
C GLU A 385 -1.45 3.83 30.90
N TRP A 386 -1.65 2.51 31.06
CA TRP A 386 -2.29 1.91 32.25
C TRP A 386 -1.51 2.21 33.53
N TYR A 387 -0.19 2.04 33.51
CA TYR A 387 0.66 2.33 34.66
C TYR A 387 0.59 3.81 35.04
N ASP A 388 0.69 4.71 34.07
CA ASP A 388 0.65 6.16 34.34
C ASP A 388 -0.75 6.62 34.80
N TYR A 389 -1.82 5.94 34.37
CA TYR A 389 -3.18 6.11 34.89
C TYR A 389 -3.31 5.66 36.34
N SER A 390 -2.74 4.51 36.74
CA SER A 390 -2.84 4.05 38.14
C SER A 390 -2.16 5.03 39.10
N ILE A 391 -0.96 5.53 38.73
CA ILE A 391 -0.23 6.53 39.49
C ILE A 391 -1.04 7.83 39.58
N ALA A 392 -1.75 8.19 38.51
CA ALA A 392 -2.65 9.35 38.52
C ALA A 392 -3.75 9.20 39.57
N ARG A 393 -4.39 8.04 39.57
CA ARG A 393 -5.48 7.71 40.48
C ARG A 393 -5.02 7.67 41.93
N GLU A 394 -3.87 7.05 42.21
CA GLU A 394 -3.27 7.03 43.56
C GLU A 394 -2.95 8.44 44.08
N GLN A 395 -2.52 9.34 43.20
CA GLN A 395 -2.22 10.73 43.51
C GLN A 395 -3.45 11.65 43.46
N ASN A 396 -4.65 11.11 43.21
CA ASN A 396 -5.89 11.86 43.04
C ASN A 396 -5.78 12.99 41.99
N ARG A 397 -5.05 12.74 40.89
CA ARG A 397 -4.91 13.65 39.74
C ARG A 397 -5.70 13.13 38.55
N ILE A 398 -6.22 14.04 37.72
CA ILE A 398 -6.82 13.68 36.43
C ILE A 398 -5.71 13.15 35.50
N PHE A 399 -5.88 11.94 34.99
CA PHE A 399 -5.00 11.39 33.96
C PHE A 399 -5.37 11.98 32.60
N MET A 400 -4.37 12.48 31.88
CA MET A 400 -4.54 12.99 30.52
C MET A 400 -3.99 11.94 29.56
N THR A 401 -4.89 11.27 28.82
CA THR A 401 -4.48 10.28 27.83
C THR A 401 -4.00 10.95 26.55
N HIS A 402 -2.94 10.39 25.97
CA HIS A 402 -2.35 10.85 24.71
C HIS A 402 -2.33 9.75 23.64
N LEU A 403 -2.60 8.50 24.03
CA LEU A 403 -2.50 7.35 23.15
C LEU A 403 -3.63 7.37 22.10
N PRO A 404 -3.31 7.28 20.79
CA PRO A 404 -4.31 7.06 19.76
C PRO A 404 -4.86 5.63 19.87
N ILE A 405 -6.16 5.50 20.08
CA ILE A 405 -6.85 4.21 20.09
C ILE A 405 -7.47 3.99 18.70
N PRO A 406 -7.05 2.95 17.96
CA PRO A 406 -7.61 2.63 16.65
C PRO A 406 -8.94 1.89 16.74
N ILE A 407 -9.79 2.11 15.74
CA ILE A 407 -10.94 1.30 15.35
C ILE A 407 -10.75 0.88 13.90
N ASP A 408 -10.85 -0.41 13.60
CA ASP A 408 -10.51 -0.98 12.29
C ASP A 408 -11.76 -1.47 11.56
N GLY A 409 -11.89 -1.18 10.26
CA GLY A 409 -12.97 -1.72 9.43
C GLY A 409 -12.83 -3.22 9.15
N SER A 410 -13.92 -3.99 9.31
CA SER A 410 -13.98 -5.45 9.15
C SER A 410 -14.01 -5.94 7.69
N ASN A 411 -12.99 -5.55 6.91
CA ASN A 411 -12.82 -5.76 5.45
C ASN A 411 -13.44 -4.64 4.61
N ASN A 412 -12.87 -3.44 4.71
CA ASN A 412 -13.45 -2.22 4.17
C ASN A 412 -13.85 -2.27 2.67
N GLY A 413 -13.01 -2.81 1.78
CA GLY A 413 -13.37 -2.95 0.36
C GLY A 413 -14.64 -3.78 0.12
N TRP A 414 -14.85 -4.83 0.92
CA TRP A 414 -16.06 -5.65 0.88
C TRP A 414 -17.25 -4.99 1.57
N GLN A 415 -17.03 -4.17 2.61
CA GLN A 415 -18.08 -3.33 3.21
C GLN A 415 -18.68 -2.37 2.17
N HIS A 416 -17.84 -1.68 1.41
CA HIS A 416 -18.29 -0.77 0.35
C HIS A 416 -19.03 -1.52 -0.77
N LEU A 417 -18.52 -2.66 -1.24
CA LEU A 417 -19.19 -3.45 -2.28
C LEU A 417 -20.50 -4.10 -1.79
N GLY A 418 -20.53 -4.56 -0.54
CA GLY A 418 -21.72 -5.09 0.11
C GLY A 418 -22.80 -4.04 0.26
N ALA A 419 -22.43 -2.81 0.62
CA ALA A 419 -23.35 -1.68 0.70
C ALA A 419 -23.89 -1.25 -0.67
N ILE A 420 -23.04 -1.20 -1.72
CA ILE A 420 -23.47 -0.90 -3.09
C ILE A 420 -24.48 -1.91 -3.61
N SER A 421 -24.18 -3.20 -3.42
CA SER A 421 -25.04 -4.30 -3.90
C SER A 421 -26.24 -4.58 -3.00
N LYS A 422 -26.26 -4.02 -1.78
CA LYS A 422 -27.19 -4.38 -0.71
C LYS A 422 -27.29 -5.90 -0.48
N ASP A 423 -26.16 -6.60 -0.57
CA ASP A 423 -26.11 -8.05 -0.39
C ASP A 423 -26.12 -8.42 1.10
N PRO A 424 -27.18 -9.07 1.61
CA PRO A 424 -27.28 -9.42 3.03
C PRO A 424 -26.26 -10.48 3.46
N GLN A 425 -25.87 -11.40 2.56
CA GLN A 425 -24.89 -12.44 2.87
C GLN A 425 -23.50 -11.81 3.07
N THR A 426 -23.08 -10.97 2.11
CA THR A 426 -21.85 -10.17 2.27
C THR A 426 -21.95 -9.29 3.53
N GLY A 427 -23.06 -8.61 3.73
CA GLY A 427 -23.26 -7.70 4.87
C GLY A 427 -23.05 -8.37 6.23
N LYS A 428 -23.51 -9.61 6.40
CA LYS A 428 -23.25 -10.41 7.61
C LYS A 428 -21.77 -10.67 7.85
N LEU A 429 -21.03 -11.00 6.79
CA LEU A 429 -19.62 -11.41 6.88
C LEU A 429 -18.65 -10.26 7.13
N VAL A 430 -19.05 -9.02 6.85
CA VAL A 430 -18.19 -7.83 6.94
C VAL A 430 -18.71 -6.78 7.90
N GLY A 431 -19.66 -7.16 8.76
CA GLY A 431 -20.17 -6.32 9.85
C GLY A 431 -21.07 -5.16 9.40
N LEU A 432 -21.78 -5.28 8.27
CA LEU A 432 -22.82 -4.30 7.90
C LEU A 432 -24.14 -4.52 8.66
N ILE A 433 -24.35 -5.70 9.24
CA ILE A 433 -25.50 -6.02 10.08
C ILE A 433 -25.02 -6.50 11.45
N PRO A 434 -25.84 -6.35 12.50
CA PRO A 434 -25.50 -6.88 13.82
C PRO A 434 -25.37 -8.41 13.79
N THR A 435 -24.36 -8.90 14.51
CA THR A 435 -24.08 -10.33 14.73
C THR A 435 -23.61 -10.49 16.17
N ASP A 436 -23.90 -11.63 16.81
CA ASP A 436 -23.47 -11.87 18.20
C ASP A 436 -21.94 -12.06 18.29
N ILE A 437 -21.40 -12.97 17.48
CA ILE A 437 -19.96 -13.22 17.32
C ILE A 437 -19.57 -12.83 15.90
N GLN A 438 -18.44 -12.11 15.77
CA GLN A 438 -17.92 -11.70 14.47
C GLN A 438 -17.60 -12.92 13.60
N GLN A 439 -18.25 -13.00 12.43
CA GLN A 439 -17.95 -14.05 11.45
C GLN A 439 -16.64 -13.75 10.71
N ASP A 440 -15.82 -14.77 10.48
CA ASP A 440 -14.59 -14.63 9.71
C ASP A 440 -14.84 -14.95 8.23
N PHE A 441 -14.98 -13.89 7.41
CA PHE A 441 -15.09 -13.98 5.95
C PHE A 441 -14.05 -14.91 5.31
N TYR A 442 -12.80 -14.91 5.80
CA TYR A 442 -11.70 -15.69 5.23
C TYR A 442 -11.84 -17.19 5.51
N VAL A 443 -12.50 -17.54 6.63
CA VAL A 443 -12.83 -18.93 6.96
C VAL A 443 -13.95 -19.41 6.05
N GLN A 444 -14.97 -18.60 5.79
CA GLN A 444 -16.06 -18.99 4.88
C GLN A 444 -15.54 -19.23 3.45
N THR A 445 -14.68 -18.36 2.94
CA THR A 445 -14.07 -18.57 1.62
C THR A 445 -13.09 -19.74 1.59
N ALA A 446 -12.45 -20.08 2.72
CA ALA A 446 -11.62 -21.28 2.84
C ALA A 446 -12.47 -22.56 2.79
N LYS A 447 -13.56 -22.62 3.56
CA LYS A 447 -14.52 -23.74 3.55
C LYS A 447 -15.08 -23.97 2.16
N GLU A 448 -15.52 -22.90 1.50
CA GLU A 448 -16.06 -23.01 0.16
C GLU A 448 -15.00 -23.40 -0.88
N LEU A 449 -13.75 -22.95 -0.72
CA LEU A 449 -12.64 -23.42 -1.55
C LEU A 449 -12.40 -24.92 -1.42
N ILE A 450 -12.46 -25.46 -0.20
CA ILE A 450 -12.31 -26.90 0.06
C ILE A 450 -13.45 -27.66 -0.61
N ASN A 451 -14.69 -27.18 -0.47
CA ASN A 451 -15.86 -27.80 -1.10
C ASN A 451 -15.78 -27.83 -2.64
N LEU A 452 -15.21 -26.78 -3.25
CA LEU A 452 -15.09 -26.64 -4.70
C LEU A 452 -13.83 -27.28 -5.28
N ASN A 453 -12.92 -27.78 -4.45
CA ASN A 453 -11.68 -28.37 -4.93
C ASN A 453 -11.91 -29.79 -5.46
N GLU A 454 -11.66 -30.00 -6.76
CA GLU A 454 -11.85 -31.30 -7.44
C GLU A 454 -10.54 -32.10 -7.57
N ASP A 455 -9.39 -31.50 -7.24
CA ASP A 455 -8.07 -32.12 -7.37
C ASP A 455 -7.76 -32.96 -6.11
N GLU A 456 -7.74 -34.28 -6.26
CA GLU A 456 -7.52 -35.24 -5.16
C GLU A 456 -6.15 -35.07 -4.46
N GLU A 457 -5.09 -34.69 -5.19
CA GLU A 457 -3.77 -34.48 -4.58
C GLU A 457 -3.79 -33.24 -3.70
N ILE A 458 -4.36 -32.14 -4.21
CA ILE A 458 -4.52 -30.91 -3.44
C ILE A 458 -5.46 -31.14 -2.26
N GLN A 459 -6.55 -31.89 -2.45
CA GLN A 459 -7.51 -32.20 -1.41
C GLN A 459 -6.85 -32.93 -0.25
N SER A 460 -6.06 -33.98 -0.55
CA SER A 460 -5.32 -34.71 0.47
C SER A 460 -4.36 -33.83 1.27
N LYS A 461 -3.78 -32.79 0.65
CA LYS A 461 -2.94 -31.82 1.36
C LYS A 461 -3.79 -30.94 2.28
N LEU A 462 -4.89 -30.38 1.76
CA LEU A 462 -5.82 -29.54 2.54
C LEU A 462 -6.42 -30.27 3.74
N ASP A 463 -6.77 -31.55 3.60
CA ASP A 463 -7.35 -32.37 4.68
C ASP A 463 -6.40 -32.54 5.87
N THR A 464 -5.08 -32.43 5.64
CA THR A 464 -4.05 -32.48 6.70
C THR A 464 -3.75 -31.12 7.31
N MET A 465 -4.23 -30.02 6.71
CA MET A 465 -3.98 -28.66 7.17
C MET A 465 -5.06 -28.23 8.17
N PRO A 466 -4.68 -27.71 9.36
CA PRO A 466 -5.63 -27.03 10.22
C PRO A 466 -6.30 -25.85 9.50
N MET A 467 -7.58 -25.59 9.78
CA MET A 467 -8.32 -24.49 9.15
C MET A 467 -7.62 -23.13 9.33
N LYS A 468 -6.97 -22.90 10.49
CA LYS A 468 -6.15 -21.70 10.72
C LYS A 468 -5.05 -21.51 9.68
N HIS A 469 -4.40 -22.58 9.23
CA HIS A 469 -3.33 -22.53 8.23
C HIS A 469 -3.89 -22.32 6.82
N ILE A 470 -5.00 -22.97 6.48
CA ILE A 470 -5.69 -22.74 5.19
C ILE A 470 -6.19 -21.29 5.12
N ARG A 471 -6.82 -20.80 6.18
CA ARG A 471 -7.22 -19.40 6.33
C ARG A 471 -6.02 -18.48 6.13
N LYS A 472 -4.93 -18.68 6.87
CA LYS A 472 -3.76 -17.76 6.90
C LYS A 472 -2.96 -17.78 5.58
N GLY A 473 -2.58 -18.96 5.09
CA GLY A 473 -1.68 -19.10 3.95
C GLY A 473 -2.37 -19.15 2.59
N ILE A 474 -3.63 -19.61 2.52
CA ILE A 474 -4.34 -19.84 1.25
C ILE A 474 -5.42 -18.77 1.03
N SER A 475 -6.38 -18.67 1.94
CA SER A 475 -7.59 -17.88 1.69
C SER A 475 -7.44 -16.37 1.95
N LYS A 476 -6.82 -15.96 3.06
CA LYS A 476 -6.90 -14.58 3.58
C LYS A 476 -6.44 -13.52 2.58
N ARG A 477 -5.18 -13.57 2.12
CA ARG A 477 -4.64 -12.53 1.22
C ARG A 477 -5.28 -12.54 -0.16
N GLY A 478 -5.61 -13.72 -0.70
CA GLY A 478 -6.35 -13.84 -1.95
C GLY A 478 -7.73 -13.19 -1.87
N SER A 479 -8.49 -13.50 -0.82
CA SER A 479 -9.83 -12.95 -0.58
C SER A 479 -9.81 -11.45 -0.29
N MET A 480 -8.86 -10.95 0.51
CA MET A 480 -8.67 -9.51 0.75
C MET A 480 -8.38 -8.74 -0.54
N THR A 481 -7.47 -9.25 -1.36
CA THR A 481 -7.04 -8.55 -2.58
C THR A 481 -8.03 -8.68 -3.73
N ARG A 482 -9.00 -9.60 -3.65
CA ARG A 482 -9.99 -9.82 -4.68
C ARG A 482 -10.99 -8.66 -4.81
N ALA A 483 -11.39 -8.02 -3.71
CA ALA A 483 -12.16 -6.76 -3.74
C ALA A 483 -11.47 -5.67 -4.57
N TYR A 484 -10.15 -5.80 -4.75
CA TYR A 484 -9.32 -4.89 -5.54
C TYR A 484 -8.93 -5.45 -6.92
N SER A 485 -9.74 -6.35 -7.48
CA SER A 485 -9.56 -6.98 -8.79
C SER A 485 -8.27 -7.79 -8.95
N ALA A 486 -7.64 -8.26 -7.87
CA ALA A 486 -6.52 -9.20 -8.00
C ALA A 486 -6.98 -10.44 -8.81
N GLY A 487 -6.20 -10.76 -9.84
CA GLY A 487 -6.44 -11.93 -10.70
C GLY A 487 -5.74 -13.19 -10.17
N ALA A 488 -6.15 -14.35 -10.67
CA ALA A 488 -5.66 -15.66 -10.21
C ALA A 488 -4.12 -15.77 -10.18
N GLY A 489 -3.43 -15.24 -11.19
CA GLY A 489 -1.96 -15.27 -11.24
C GLY A 489 -1.32 -14.50 -10.09
N LYS A 490 -1.84 -13.30 -9.74
CA LYS A 490 -1.28 -12.52 -8.63
C LYS A 490 -1.64 -13.11 -7.27
N ILE A 491 -2.86 -13.67 -7.17
CA ILE A 491 -3.28 -14.40 -5.98
C ILE A 491 -2.38 -15.61 -5.75
N ALA A 492 -2.08 -16.41 -6.78
CA ALA A 492 -1.20 -17.58 -6.68
C ALA A 492 0.23 -17.20 -6.23
N GLU A 493 0.80 -16.13 -6.79
CA GLU A 493 2.12 -15.64 -6.40
C GLU A 493 2.17 -15.22 -4.93
N ASN A 494 1.19 -14.42 -4.49
CA ASN A 494 1.09 -13.98 -3.11
C ASN A 494 0.83 -15.16 -2.15
N MET A 495 -0.03 -16.09 -2.55
CA MET A 495 -0.36 -17.30 -1.79
C MET A 495 0.89 -18.15 -1.56
N PHE A 496 1.66 -18.42 -2.61
CA PHE A 496 2.89 -19.20 -2.46
C PHE A 496 3.93 -18.47 -1.61
N PHE A 497 4.04 -17.14 -1.73
CA PHE A 497 4.91 -16.36 -0.85
C PHE A 497 4.50 -16.47 0.63
N ASP A 498 3.21 -16.41 0.92
CA ASP A 498 2.68 -16.55 2.28
C ASP A 498 2.93 -17.98 2.81
N CYS A 499 2.72 -19.03 1.99
CA CYS A 499 3.08 -20.40 2.29
C CYS A 499 4.59 -20.60 2.56
N LYS A 500 5.48 -19.89 1.84
CA LYS A 500 6.92 -19.93 2.12
C LYS A 500 7.29 -19.23 3.42
N ALA A 501 6.59 -18.15 3.74
CA ALA A 501 6.85 -17.38 4.96
C ALA A 501 6.50 -18.17 6.23
N ASP A 502 5.48 -19.03 6.17
CA ASP A 502 5.02 -19.89 7.25
C ASP A 502 5.49 -21.36 7.11
N ASP A 503 6.44 -21.64 6.20
CA ASP A 503 6.98 -22.97 5.90
C ASP A 503 5.97 -24.05 5.43
N PHE A 504 4.76 -23.67 5.03
CA PHE A 504 3.73 -24.60 4.55
C PHE A 504 4.13 -25.36 3.28
N HIS A 505 5.04 -24.81 2.47
CA HIS A 505 5.67 -25.52 1.35
C HIS A 505 6.54 -26.72 1.78
N ILE A 506 6.99 -26.75 3.04
CA ILE A 506 7.75 -27.86 3.64
C ILE A 506 6.78 -28.73 4.46
N THR A 507 5.98 -28.12 5.34
CA THR A 507 5.11 -28.83 6.28
C THR A 507 3.99 -29.60 5.60
N TYR A 508 3.40 -29.02 4.54
CA TYR A 508 2.23 -29.56 3.85
C TYR A 508 2.47 -29.82 2.36
N ASP A 509 3.71 -29.68 1.90
CA ASP A 509 4.10 -29.85 0.49
C ASP A 509 3.25 -28.99 -0.48
N ILE A 510 2.90 -27.77 -0.06
CA ILE A 510 2.18 -26.82 -0.91
C ILE A 510 3.16 -26.20 -1.92
N THR A 511 2.98 -26.54 -3.19
CA THR A 511 3.82 -26.06 -4.29
C THR A 511 3.25 -24.80 -4.96
N GLU A 512 4.06 -24.14 -5.78
CA GLU A 512 3.62 -23.00 -6.61
C GLU A 512 2.49 -23.42 -7.57
N ASP A 513 2.54 -24.64 -8.11
CA ASP A 513 1.51 -25.14 -9.03
C ASP A 513 0.21 -25.47 -8.30
N ASN A 514 0.28 -25.98 -7.06
CA ASN A 514 -0.91 -26.09 -6.21
C ASN A 514 -1.54 -24.70 -6.00
N CYS A 515 -0.74 -23.68 -5.70
CA CYS A 515 -1.22 -22.30 -5.53
C CYS A 515 -1.87 -21.73 -6.80
N LYS A 516 -1.40 -22.08 -8.00
CA LYS A 516 -2.03 -21.67 -9.28
C LYS A 516 -3.42 -22.28 -9.46
N SER A 517 -3.61 -23.53 -9.03
CA SER A 517 -4.91 -24.20 -9.04
C SER A 517 -5.83 -23.61 -7.98
N LEU A 518 -5.37 -23.59 -6.73
CA LEU A 518 -6.08 -23.04 -5.56
C LEU A 518 -6.52 -21.60 -5.77
N ALA A 519 -5.72 -20.75 -6.40
CA ALA A 519 -6.10 -19.37 -6.68
C ALA A 519 -7.32 -19.25 -7.60
N LYS A 520 -7.51 -20.17 -8.55
CA LYS A 520 -8.71 -20.20 -9.41
C LYS A 520 -9.92 -20.68 -8.62
N THR A 521 -9.75 -21.74 -7.82
CA THR A 521 -10.80 -22.26 -6.93
C THR A 521 -11.22 -21.21 -5.91
N LEU A 522 -10.27 -20.48 -5.32
CA LEU A 522 -10.52 -19.40 -4.37
C LEU A 522 -11.38 -18.29 -4.98
N ILE A 523 -11.13 -17.89 -6.22
CA ILE A 523 -11.95 -16.86 -6.89
C ILE A 523 -13.39 -17.33 -7.03
N LYS A 524 -13.62 -18.62 -7.39
CA LYS A 524 -14.97 -19.19 -7.45
C LYS A 524 -15.61 -19.26 -6.07
N ALA A 525 -14.85 -19.66 -5.05
CA ALA A 525 -15.32 -19.71 -3.67
C ALA A 525 -15.77 -18.33 -3.19
N ILE A 526 -14.98 -17.28 -3.47
CA ILE A 526 -15.34 -15.89 -3.16
C ILE A 526 -16.62 -15.46 -3.87
N ASP A 527 -16.83 -15.89 -5.12
CA ASP A 527 -18.04 -15.58 -5.91
C ASP A 527 -19.29 -16.21 -5.27
N ASN A 528 -19.19 -17.44 -4.77
CA ASN A 528 -20.26 -18.11 -4.05
C ASN A 528 -20.52 -17.50 -2.66
N VAL A 529 -19.48 -17.03 -1.97
CA VAL A 529 -19.59 -16.44 -0.63
C VAL A 529 -20.11 -14.99 -0.67
N CYS A 530 -19.76 -14.21 -1.70
CA CYS A 530 -20.13 -12.80 -1.83
C CYS A 530 -20.58 -12.44 -3.27
N PRO A 531 -21.73 -12.94 -3.75
CA PRO A 531 -22.15 -12.80 -5.14
C PRO A 531 -22.49 -11.35 -5.55
N GLY A 532 -23.09 -10.57 -4.63
CA GLY A 532 -23.47 -9.17 -4.90
C GLY A 532 -22.29 -8.27 -5.26
N PRO A 533 -21.21 -8.26 -4.45
CA PRO A 533 -19.96 -7.60 -4.80
C PRO A 533 -19.37 -7.99 -6.16
N LEU A 534 -19.37 -9.28 -6.53
CA LEU A 534 -18.75 -9.73 -7.78
C LEU A 534 -19.56 -9.29 -9.00
N SER A 535 -20.90 -9.36 -8.93
CA SER A 535 -21.77 -8.81 -9.97
C SER A 535 -21.57 -7.31 -10.13
N THR A 536 -21.39 -6.58 -9.04
CA THR A 536 -21.06 -5.14 -9.02
C THR A 536 -19.72 -4.86 -9.70
N MET A 537 -18.68 -5.65 -9.41
CA MET A 537 -17.38 -5.52 -10.06
C MET A 537 -17.47 -5.77 -11.59
N SER A 538 -18.30 -6.72 -12.01
CA SER A 538 -18.55 -6.99 -13.43
C SER A 538 -19.30 -5.83 -14.10
N TYR A 539 -20.28 -5.24 -13.42
CA TYR A 539 -20.98 -4.05 -13.90
C TYR A 539 -20.03 -2.87 -14.13
N PHE A 540 -19.13 -2.58 -13.18
CA PHE A 540 -18.07 -1.58 -13.36
C PHE A 540 -17.22 -1.85 -14.61
N GLN A 541 -16.82 -3.11 -14.83
CA GLN A 541 -16.03 -3.50 -16.01
C GLN A 541 -16.77 -3.21 -17.32
N ASN A 542 -18.06 -3.52 -17.37
CA ASN A 542 -18.88 -3.31 -18.56
C ASN A 542 -19.09 -1.82 -18.84
N LEU A 543 -19.34 -1.01 -17.80
CA LEU A 543 -19.42 0.45 -17.94
C LEU A 543 -18.11 1.05 -18.45
N ALA A 544 -16.96 0.63 -17.91
CA ALA A 544 -15.67 1.09 -18.41
C ALA A 544 -15.41 0.67 -19.87
N ALA A 545 -15.82 -0.54 -20.25
CA ALA A 545 -15.70 -1.00 -21.63
C ALA A 545 -16.61 -0.20 -22.58
N PHE A 546 -17.79 0.21 -22.13
CA PHE A 546 -18.69 1.09 -22.86
C PHE A 546 -18.12 2.51 -22.98
N GLU A 547 -17.66 3.11 -21.88
CA GLU A 547 -17.17 4.49 -21.88
C GLU A 547 -15.91 4.64 -22.74
N ILE A 548 -14.93 3.75 -22.59
CA ILE A 548 -13.71 3.77 -23.42
C ILE A 548 -14.01 3.37 -24.88
N GLY A 549 -15.04 2.55 -25.08
CA GLY A 549 -15.49 2.08 -26.39
C GLY A 549 -14.62 0.98 -26.98
N LYS A 550 -15.19 0.24 -27.93
CA LYS A 550 -14.48 -0.79 -28.70
C LYS A 550 -14.19 -0.26 -30.10
N TYR A 551 -12.98 -0.56 -30.56
CA TYR A 551 -12.49 -0.16 -31.88
C TYR A 551 -12.13 -1.40 -32.69
N GLU A 552 -12.46 -1.39 -33.97
CA GLU A 552 -12.05 -2.40 -34.93
C GLU A 552 -11.15 -1.78 -35.99
N ARG A 553 -10.14 -2.55 -36.42
CA ARG A 553 -9.32 -2.19 -37.56
C ARG A 553 -10.11 -2.50 -38.83
N VAL A 554 -10.20 -1.55 -39.75
CA VAL A 554 -10.82 -1.72 -41.07
C VAL A 554 -9.81 -1.40 -42.17
N GLY A 555 -9.89 -2.12 -43.28
CA GLY A 555 -9.07 -1.91 -44.47
C GLY A 555 -9.52 -0.69 -45.27
N PRO A 556 -8.80 -0.36 -46.36
CA PRO A 556 -9.16 0.73 -47.27
C PRO A 556 -10.53 0.55 -47.95
N ASP A 557 -10.99 -0.70 -48.06
CA ASP A 557 -12.29 -1.11 -48.55
C ASP A 557 -13.42 -0.95 -47.52
N GLY A 558 -13.09 -0.60 -46.27
CA GLY A 558 -14.02 -0.49 -45.16
C GLY A 558 -14.36 -1.83 -44.50
N GLU A 559 -13.80 -2.93 -44.99
CA GLU A 559 -14.01 -4.26 -44.42
C GLU A 559 -13.16 -4.47 -43.18
N LYS A 560 -13.64 -5.30 -42.25
CA LYS A 560 -12.93 -5.61 -41.02
C LYS A 560 -11.60 -6.30 -41.33
N ALA A 561 -10.54 -5.84 -40.66
CA ALA A 561 -9.22 -6.45 -40.76
C ALA A 561 -9.29 -7.94 -40.40
N GLY A 562 -9.01 -8.79 -41.40
CA GLY A 562 -9.04 -10.24 -41.29
C GLY A 562 -7.64 -10.85 -41.27
N LYS A 563 -7.55 -12.11 -41.71
CA LYS A 563 -6.29 -12.90 -41.73
C LYS A 563 -5.16 -12.21 -42.50
N GLU A 564 -5.47 -11.49 -43.56
CA GLU A 564 -4.47 -10.78 -44.37
C GLU A 564 -3.70 -9.74 -43.55
N TYR A 565 -4.41 -8.90 -42.79
CA TYR A 565 -3.80 -7.94 -41.87
C TYR A 565 -2.87 -8.63 -40.86
N ASP A 566 -3.31 -9.75 -40.28
CA ASP A 566 -2.51 -10.51 -39.33
C ASP A 566 -1.24 -11.09 -39.96
N THR A 567 -1.32 -11.59 -41.20
CA THR A 567 -0.15 -12.07 -41.96
C THR A 567 0.83 -10.93 -42.23
N ILE A 568 0.36 -9.79 -42.74
CA ILE A 568 1.19 -8.59 -43.00
C ILE A 568 1.86 -8.14 -41.70
N LYS A 569 1.10 -8.07 -40.59
CA LYS A 569 1.60 -7.67 -39.27
C LYS A 569 2.63 -8.65 -38.71
N ALA A 570 2.42 -9.95 -38.87
CA ALA A 570 3.36 -10.97 -38.43
C ALA A 570 4.68 -10.88 -39.20
N ARG A 571 4.62 -10.77 -40.52
CA ARG A 571 5.80 -10.62 -41.40
C ARG A 571 6.55 -9.32 -41.11
N TYR A 572 5.83 -8.21 -40.96
CA TYR A 572 6.42 -6.93 -40.56
C TYR A 572 7.18 -7.06 -39.24
N LYS A 573 6.60 -7.73 -38.24
CA LYS A 573 7.23 -7.90 -36.93
C LYS A 573 8.46 -8.81 -36.98
N GLU A 574 8.42 -9.89 -37.77
CA GLU A 574 9.54 -10.79 -38.01
C GLU A 574 10.74 -10.02 -38.57
N LEU A 575 10.54 -9.32 -39.70
CA LEU A 575 11.58 -8.50 -40.33
C LEU A 575 12.06 -7.40 -39.39
N TYR A 576 11.14 -6.68 -38.72
CA TYR A 576 11.50 -5.56 -37.85
C TYR A 576 12.51 -5.96 -36.76
N ILE A 577 12.40 -7.17 -36.20
CA ILE A 577 13.24 -7.67 -35.10
C ILE A 577 14.60 -8.22 -35.58
N GLN A 578 14.74 -8.56 -36.87
CA GLN A 578 15.98 -9.07 -37.45
C GLN A 578 17.12 -8.04 -37.32
N GLU A 579 18.30 -8.44 -36.83
CA GLU A 579 19.41 -7.49 -36.60
C GLU A 579 20.11 -7.07 -37.91
N ASP A 580 20.38 -8.02 -38.81
CA ASP A 580 21.01 -7.79 -40.10
C ASP A 580 19.99 -7.95 -41.24
N LYS A 581 19.59 -6.83 -41.85
CA LYS A 581 18.63 -6.78 -42.97
C LYS A 581 19.36 -6.48 -44.28
N THR A 582 18.93 -7.11 -45.37
CA THR A 582 19.33 -6.72 -46.74
C THR A 582 18.56 -5.47 -47.19
N ASP A 583 19.02 -4.83 -48.28
CA ASP A 583 18.30 -3.69 -48.87
C ASP A 583 16.89 -4.10 -49.35
N GLU A 584 16.73 -5.32 -49.88
CA GLU A 584 15.42 -5.86 -50.28
C GLU A 584 14.47 -6.07 -49.08
N GLU A 585 15.00 -6.53 -47.94
CA GLU A 585 14.23 -6.69 -46.71
C GLU A 585 13.84 -5.34 -46.09
N LEU A 586 14.65 -4.30 -46.29
CA LEU A 586 14.31 -2.92 -45.89
C LEU A 586 13.18 -2.36 -46.76
N ASP A 587 13.21 -2.59 -48.07
CA ASP A 587 12.13 -2.21 -48.98
C ASP A 587 10.82 -2.96 -48.68
N GLU A 588 10.89 -4.28 -48.42
CA GLU A 588 9.75 -5.09 -47.98
C GLU A 588 9.16 -4.54 -46.67
N LEU A 589 10.03 -4.21 -45.70
CA LEU A 589 9.62 -3.65 -44.41
C LEU A 589 8.86 -2.33 -44.58
N ASP A 590 9.31 -1.44 -45.46
CA ASP A 590 8.67 -0.15 -45.72
C ASP A 590 7.34 -0.33 -46.46
N GLU A 591 7.22 -1.29 -47.37
CA GLU A 591 5.97 -1.58 -48.06
C GLU A 591 4.92 -2.22 -47.13
N LEU A 592 5.32 -3.19 -46.31
CA LEU A 592 4.46 -3.77 -45.26
C LEU A 592 4.00 -2.69 -44.28
N LYS A 593 4.85 -1.71 -43.96
CA LYS A 593 4.48 -0.58 -43.10
C LYS A 593 3.43 0.32 -43.75
N LYS A 594 3.55 0.60 -45.06
CA LYS A 594 2.52 1.35 -45.81
C LYS A 594 1.19 0.60 -45.81
N GLN A 595 1.22 -0.71 -46.05
CA GLN A 595 0.03 -1.55 -45.97
C GLN A 595 -0.60 -1.52 -44.58
N LEU A 596 0.17 -1.67 -43.50
CA LEU A 596 -0.36 -1.58 -42.14
C LEU A 596 -0.91 -0.19 -41.78
N ASN A 597 -0.40 0.87 -42.40
CA ASN A 597 -0.87 2.24 -42.22
C ASN A 597 -2.14 2.54 -43.01
N SER A 598 -2.48 1.75 -44.05
CA SER A 598 -3.72 1.93 -44.81
C SER A 598 -4.96 1.46 -44.02
N TYR A 599 -4.76 0.57 -43.04
CA TYR A 599 -5.82 0.16 -42.12
C TYR A 599 -6.06 1.22 -41.06
N THR A 600 -7.32 1.61 -40.85
CA THR A 600 -7.72 2.60 -39.83
C THR A 600 -8.48 1.94 -38.69
N SER A 601 -8.53 2.57 -37.52
CA SER A 601 -9.35 2.10 -36.39
C SER A 601 -10.65 2.88 -36.37
N VAL A 602 -11.79 2.18 -36.40
CA VAL A 602 -13.13 2.77 -36.34
C VAL A 602 -13.81 2.30 -35.06
N LYS A 603 -14.51 3.22 -34.38
CA LYS A 603 -15.30 2.90 -33.18
C LYS A 603 -16.55 2.12 -33.58
N VAL A 604 -16.76 0.96 -32.96
CA VAL A 604 -17.91 0.09 -33.25
C VAL A 604 -18.92 0.00 -32.11
N TYR A 605 -18.54 0.44 -30.91
CA TYR A 605 -19.38 0.36 -29.71
C TYR A 605 -18.90 1.36 -28.65
N GLY A 606 -19.84 1.92 -27.89
CA GLY A 606 -19.55 2.77 -26.73
C GLY A 606 -19.19 4.22 -27.06
N ASN A 607 -18.82 4.98 -26.04
CA ASN A 607 -18.60 6.43 -26.15
C ASN A 607 -17.28 6.78 -26.83
N GLY A 608 -16.24 5.98 -26.62
CA GLY A 608 -14.94 6.20 -27.26
C GLY A 608 -14.04 7.17 -26.50
N SER A 609 -14.27 7.36 -25.19
CA SER A 609 -13.42 8.18 -24.34
C SER A 609 -12.02 7.58 -24.22
N ASP A 610 -11.00 8.43 -24.05
CA ASP A 610 -9.64 7.96 -23.79
C ASP A 610 -9.36 7.73 -22.29
N THR A 611 -10.22 8.26 -21.41
CA THR A 611 -10.05 8.24 -19.95
C THR A 611 -11.38 8.02 -19.22
N LEU A 612 -11.30 7.68 -17.93
CA LEU A 612 -12.46 7.70 -17.03
C LEU A 612 -12.28 8.81 -16.00
N SER A 613 -13.36 9.48 -15.62
CA SER A 613 -13.32 10.46 -14.53
C SER A 613 -14.62 10.45 -13.75
N TRP A 614 -14.53 10.61 -12.44
CA TRP A 614 -15.68 10.74 -11.55
C TRP A 614 -15.37 11.68 -10.40
N VAL A 615 -16.40 12.14 -9.70
CA VAL A 615 -16.26 12.95 -8.49
C VAL A 615 -16.68 12.10 -7.29
N THR A 616 -15.86 12.07 -6.24
CA THR A 616 -16.18 11.38 -5.00
C THR A 616 -17.16 12.19 -4.15
N PRO A 617 -17.89 11.57 -3.20
CA PRO A 617 -18.74 12.31 -2.25
C PRO A 617 -17.98 13.38 -1.45
N SER A 618 -16.68 13.20 -1.20
CA SER A 618 -15.80 14.18 -0.55
C SER A 618 -15.37 15.34 -1.45
N GLY A 619 -15.83 15.38 -2.71
CA GLY A 619 -15.53 16.42 -3.69
C GLY A 619 -14.20 16.25 -4.42
N PHE A 620 -13.59 15.07 -4.39
CA PHE A 620 -12.34 14.81 -5.11
C PHE A 620 -12.64 14.35 -6.54
N LYS A 621 -12.03 15.01 -7.53
CA LYS A 621 -12.13 14.59 -8.93
C LYS A 621 -11.08 13.54 -9.26
N VAL A 622 -11.51 12.29 -9.42
CA VAL A 622 -10.64 11.22 -9.90
C VAL A 622 -10.50 11.33 -11.41
N HIS A 623 -9.27 11.31 -11.89
CA HIS A 623 -8.94 11.17 -13.31
C HIS A 623 -8.14 9.89 -13.48
N TYR A 624 -8.76 8.88 -14.10
CA TYR A 624 -8.16 7.59 -14.32
C TYR A 624 -7.74 7.45 -15.78
N GLU A 625 -6.43 7.28 -15.97
CA GLU A 625 -5.81 7.00 -17.24
C GLU A 625 -5.17 5.61 -17.22
N ASN A 626 -5.31 4.88 -18.33
CA ASN A 626 -4.63 3.62 -18.51
C ASN A 626 -4.28 3.42 -19.99
N TRP A 627 -2.98 3.45 -20.29
CA TRP A 627 -2.48 3.46 -21.65
C TRP A 627 -1.78 2.13 -21.97
N ILE A 628 -1.91 1.67 -23.21
CA ILE A 628 -1.11 0.51 -23.67
C ILE A 628 0.36 0.88 -23.53
N MET A 629 1.09 0.12 -22.71
CA MET A 629 2.49 0.34 -22.45
C MET A 629 3.36 -0.30 -23.54
N ARG A 630 4.45 0.38 -23.92
CA ARG A 630 5.46 -0.13 -24.86
C ARG A 630 6.83 -0.16 -24.19
N SER A 631 7.56 -1.24 -24.39
CA SER A 631 8.93 -1.38 -23.90
C SER A 631 9.86 -0.44 -24.65
N ALA A 632 10.34 0.61 -23.98
CA ALA A 632 11.50 1.37 -24.41
C ALA A 632 12.77 0.73 -23.80
N LYS A 633 13.81 0.57 -24.62
CA LYS A 633 15.06 -0.07 -24.22
C LYS A 633 16.21 0.93 -24.37
N THR A 634 17.06 1.04 -23.36
CA THR A 634 18.31 1.81 -23.44
C THR A 634 19.43 1.04 -22.75
N ARG A 635 20.69 1.39 -23.05
CA ARG A 635 21.86 0.81 -22.40
C ARG A 635 22.54 1.87 -21.52
N GLY A 636 22.76 1.48 -20.26
CA GLY A 636 23.55 2.17 -19.26
C GLY A 636 24.84 1.39 -18.96
N SER A 637 25.69 1.97 -18.12
CA SER A 637 26.90 1.32 -17.63
C SER A 637 27.00 1.57 -16.14
N ILE A 638 27.07 0.50 -15.35
CA ILE A 638 27.27 0.54 -13.90
C ILE A 638 28.46 -0.36 -13.59
N ASP A 639 29.49 0.21 -12.97
CA ASP A 639 30.67 -0.54 -12.50
C ASP A 639 31.37 -1.31 -13.64
N GLY A 640 31.53 -0.63 -14.79
CA GLY A 640 32.10 -1.20 -16.01
C GLY A 640 31.23 -2.24 -16.73
N LYS A 641 30.09 -2.66 -16.15
CA LYS A 641 29.15 -3.61 -16.77
C LYS A 641 28.09 -2.87 -17.57
N GLN A 642 27.80 -3.36 -18.78
CA GLN A 642 26.66 -2.86 -19.56
C GLN A 642 25.36 -3.36 -18.95
N ILE A 643 24.47 -2.44 -18.64
CA ILE A 643 23.16 -2.72 -18.08
C ILE A 643 22.08 -2.36 -19.11
N LYS A 644 21.21 -3.31 -19.40
CA LYS A 644 20.02 -3.09 -20.24
C LYS A 644 18.90 -2.54 -19.37
N HIS A 645 18.49 -1.31 -19.63
CA HIS A 645 17.33 -0.71 -19.00
C HIS A 645 16.11 -0.91 -19.89
N VAL A 646 15.02 -1.32 -19.27
CA VAL A 646 13.72 -1.48 -19.90
C VAL A 646 12.73 -0.63 -19.11
N ALA A 647 12.17 0.39 -19.75
CA ALA A 647 11.03 1.11 -19.20
C ALA A 647 9.78 0.82 -20.01
N GLN A 648 8.65 0.83 -19.33
CA GLN A 648 7.35 0.82 -19.95
C GLN A 648 6.95 2.28 -20.17
N VAL A 649 6.76 2.67 -21.43
CA VAL A 649 6.33 4.03 -21.81
C VAL A 649 4.89 3.95 -22.33
N PRO A 650 3.97 4.80 -21.86
CA PRO A 650 2.60 4.80 -22.32
C PRO A 650 2.54 5.17 -23.81
N SER A 651 1.73 4.45 -24.57
CA SER A 651 1.32 4.86 -25.91
C SER A 651 0.16 5.86 -25.84
N LYS A 652 -0.31 6.36 -26.99
CA LYS A 652 -1.50 7.20 -27.08
C LYS A 652 -2.81 6.39 -27.20
N MET A 653 -2.75 5.07 -27.02
CA MET A 653 -3.92 4.20 -27.17
C MET A 653 -4.38 3.73 -25.78
N PRO A 654 -5.65 3.95 -25.40
CA PRO A 654 -6.24 3.43 -24.17
C PRO A 654 -6.13 1.90 -24.09
N ASP A 655 -5.77 1.37 -22.91
CA ASP A 655 -5.85 -0.06 -22.64
C ASP A 655 -7.22 -0.41 -22.05
N ILE A 656 -8.17 -0.76 -22.92
CA ILE A 656 -9.54 -1.12 -22.53
C ILE A 656 -9.54 -2.21 -21.45
N ARG A 657 -8.70 -3.25 -21.60
CA ARG A 657 -8.63 -4.35 -20.60
C ARG A 657 -8.04 -3.85 -19.28
N GLY A 658 -7.07 -2.96 -19.36
CA GLY A 658 -6.51 -2.26 -18.22
C GLY A 658 -7.58 -1.45 -17.47
N PHE A 659 -8.38 -0.66 -18.19
CA PHE A 659 -9.51 0.10 -17.62
C PHE A 659 -10.53 -0.80 -16.94
N MET A 660 -10.98 -1.87 -17.61
CA MET A 660 -11.91 -2.84 -17.03
C MET A 660 -11.36 -3.42 -15.72
N ARG A 661 -10.09 -3.82 -15.69
CA ARG A 661 -9.47 -4.39 -14.48
C ARG A 661 -9.33 -3.36 -13.35
N GLY A 662 -9.07 -2.10 -13.68
CA GLY A 662 -8.76 -1.05 -12.71
C GLY A 662 -9.94 -0.20 -12.24
N VAL A 663 -11.06 -0.14 -12.96
CA VAL A 663 -12.18 0.75 -12.64
C VAL A 663 -12.80 0.42 -11.28
N SER A 664 -13.16 -0.84 -11.02
CA SER A 664 -13.77 -1.25 -9.76
C SER A 664 -12.88 -0.97 -8.54
N PRO A 665 -11.60 -1.40 -8.49
CA PRO A 665 -10.74 -1.10 -7.35
C PRO A 665 -10.52 0.40 -7.17
N ASN A 666 -10.33 1.16 -8.25
CA ASN A 666 -10.08 2.58 -8.15
C ASN A 666 -11.32 3.34 -7.67
N PHE A 667 -12.52 2.93 -8.11
CA PHE A 667 -13.78 3.51 -7.65
C PHE A 667 -14.00 3.20 -6.18
N VAL A 668 -13.89 1.94 -5.75
CA VAL A 668 -14.02 1.55 -4.33
C VAL A 668 -12.97 2.24 -3.46
N HIS A 669 -11.71 2.30 -3.90
CA HIS A 669 -10.65 3.06 -3.22
C HIS A 669 -10.97 4.56 -3.08
N SER A 670 -11.68 5.13 -4.04
CA SER A 670 -12.08 6.53 -3.95
C SER A 670 -13.25 6.75 -3.00
N LEU A 671 -14.12 5.75 -2.83
CA LEU A 671 -15.21 5.78 -1.86
C LEU A 671 -14.70 5.58 -0.43
N ASP A 672 -13.75 4.69 -0.19
CA ASP A 672 -13.15 4.53 1.15
C ASP A 672 -12.41 5.79 1.60
N ALA A 673 -11.62 6.38 0.70
CA ALA A 673 -10.94 7.64 0.95
C ALA A 673 -11.95 8.79 1.19
N SER A 674 -13.08 8.76 0.47
CA SER A 674 -14.18 9.70 0.68
C SER A 674 -14.85 9.52 2.03
N HIS A 675 -15.10 8.28 2.48
CA HIS A 675 -15.67 7.99 3.79
C HIS A 675 -14.76 8.52 4.90
N MET A 676 -13.47 8.18 4.85
CA MET A 676 -12.47 8.71 5.78
C MET A 676 -12.43 10.24 5.75
N ALA A 677 -12.40 10.86 4.57
CA ALA A 677 -12.34 12.32 4.45
C ALA A 677 -13.56 13.01 5.07
N LEU A 678 -14.76 12.49 4.84
CA LEU A 678 -16.01 13.03 5.41
C LEU A 678 -16.05 12.87 6.94
N VAL A 679 -15.62 11.71 7.47
CA VAL A 679 -15.50 11.51 8.93
C VAL A 679 -14.53 12.52 9.54
N ILE A 680 -13.35 12.70 8.95
CA ILE A 680 -12.34 13.64 9.45
C ILE A 680 -12.84 15.08 9.41
N ASP A 681 -13.55 15.44 8.34
CA ASP A 681 -14.10 16.79 8.11
C ASP A 681 -15.15 17.16 9.16
N GLU A 682 -16.02 16.21 9.53
CA GLU A 682 -17.06 16.40 10.55
C GLU A 682 -16.55 16.21 11.98
N TRP A 683 -15.40 15.54 12.16
CA TRP A 683 -14.78 15.36 13.47
C TRP A 683 -14.18 16.69 13.97
N SER A 684 -14.14 16.94 15.28
CA SER A 684 -13.52 18.16 15.86
C SER A 684 -12.18 17.93 16.53
N GLU A 685 -11.88 16.69 16.94
CA GLU A 685 -10.72 16.37 17.78
C GLU A 685 -9.51 15.88 16.97
N ASP A 686 -8.43 15.54 17.67
CA ASP A 686 -7.25 14.95 17.05
C ASP A 686 -7.61 13.59 16.44
N PHE A 687 -7.01 13.31 15.29
CA PHE A 687 -7.32 12.16 14.46
C PHE A 687 -6.03 11.59 13.87
N GLY A 688 -5.88 10.28 13.97
CA GLY A 688 -4.90 9.48 13.23
C GLY A 688 -5.61 8.55 12.25
N ALA A 689 -5.04 8.32 11.07
CA ALA A 689 -5.68 7.50 10.04
C ALA A 689 -4.67 6.56 9.35
N VAL A 690 -5.05 5.29 9.20
CA VAL A 690 -4.39 4.33 8.31
C VAL A 690 -5.42 3.75 7.36
N HIS A 691 -5.76 4.54 6.34
CA HIS A 691 -6.79 4.22 5.35
C HIS A 691 -8.14 3.89 6.00
N ASP A 692 -8.43 2.62 6.24
CA ASP A 692 -9.64 2.07 6.85
C ASP A 692 -9.53 1.82 8.37
N SER A 693 -8.47 2.33 9.00
CA SER A 693 -8.26 2.38 10.45
C SER A 693 -8.29 3.82 10.94
N PHE A 694 -9.21 4.14 11.87
CA PHE A 694 -9.37 5.49 12.40
C PHE A 694 -8.96 5.52 13.87
N SER A 695 -8.24 6.55 14.30
CA SER A 695 -7.77 6.65 15.68
C SER A 695 -8.08 8.00 16.30
N THR A 696 -8.49 7.99 17.56
CA THR A 696 -8.70 9.18 18.39
C THR A 696 -8.31 8.89 19.84
N HIS A 697 -8.49 9.85 20.75
CA HIS A 697 -8.25 9.61 22.18
C HIS A 697 -9.24 8.57 22.71
N ALA A 698 -8.81 7.74 23.66
CA ALA A 698 -9.64 6.68 24.23
C ALA A 698 -11.04 7.17 24.68
N CYS A 699 -11.12 8.38 25.25
CA CYS A 699 -12.35 9.00 25.72
C CYS A 699 -13.36 9.44 24.64
N ASP A 700 -13.01 9.36 23.36
CA ASP A 700 -13.88 9.79 22.25
C ASP A 700 -14.17 8.68 21.23
N VAL A 701 -13.73 7.45 21.48
CA VAL A 701 -13.89 6.34 20.52
C VAL A 701 -15.36 6.08 20.19
N ASP A 702 -16.27 6.05 21.17
CA ASP A 702 -17.72 5.85 20.91
C ASP A 702 -18.33 6.93 20.01
N LYS A 703 -17.90 8.19 20.20
CA LYS A 703 -18.34 9.31 19.37
C LYS A 703 -17.80 9.17 17.95
N LEU A 704 -16.55 8.75 17.82
CA LEU A 704 -15.93 8.50 16.52
C LEU A 704 -16.62 7.33 15.79
N LEU A 705 -16.93 6.24 16.48
CA LEU A 705 -17.67 5.10 15.94
C LEU A 705 -19.05 5.52 15.44
N SER A 706 -19.79 6.26 16.25
CA SER A 706 -21.12 6.78 15.90
C SER A 706 -21.07 7.65 14.65
N LEU A 707 -20.09 8.57 14.58
CA LEU A 707 -19.89 9.40 13.39
C LEU A 707 -19.50 8.56 12.16
N THR A 708 -18.59 7.61 12.35
CA THR A 708 -18.09 6.73 11.28
C THR A 708 -19.21 5.93 10.63
N LYS A 709 -20.07 5.32 11.45
CA LYS A 709 -21.29 4.63 11.01
C LYS A 709 -22.24 5.58 10.29
N SER A 710 -22.54 6.74 10.90
CA SER A 710 -23.48 7.71 10.36
C SER A 710 -23.06 8.24 8.99
N VAL A 711 -21.78 8.56 8.79
CA VAL A 711 -21.25 8.99 7.48
C VAL A 711 -21.38 7.87 6.45
N PHE A 712 -21.05 6.63 6.82
CA PHE A 712 -21.15 5.49 5.89
C PHE A 712 -22.60 5.25 5.47
N ILE A 713 -23.55 5.27 6.42
CA ILE A 713 -24.98 5.14 6.16
C ILE A 713 -25.42 6.25 5.19
N ARG A 714 -25.08 7.52 5.45
CA ARG A 714 -25.43 8.64 4.55
C ARG A 714 -24.87 8.49 3.13
N MET A 715 -23.75 7.80 2.95
CA MET A 715 -23.19 7.55 1.62
C MET A 715 -23.99 6.51 0.83
N TYR A 716 -24.55 5.50 1.50
CA TYR A 716 -25.09 4.30 0.84
C TYR A 716 -26.60 4.07 1.03
N ASP A 717 -27.24 4.76 1.96
CA ASP A 717 -28.67 4.67 2.24
C ASP A 717 -29.49 5.42 1.17
N VAL A 718 -29.43 4.88 -0.04
CA VAL A 718 -30.17 5.31 -1.24
C VAL A 718 -30.84 4.10 -1.84
N ASP A 719 -31.96 4.27 -2.54
CA ASP A 719 -32.72 3.15 -3.13
C ASP A 719 -31.85 2.29 -4.06
N ASN A 720 -31.12 2.94 -4.97
CA ASN A 720 -30.25 2.29 -5.95
C ASN A 720 -28.95 3.09 -6.17
N PHE A 721 -27.85 2.59 -5.64
CA PHE A 721 -26.53 3.20 -5.79
C PHE A 721 -25.92 3.01 -7.20
N TYR A 722 -26.40 2.05 -8.01
CA TYR A 722 -25.93 1.86 -9.38
C TYR A 722 -26.24 3.06 -10.28
N ASN A 723 -27.31 3.81 -10.00
CA ASN A 723 -27.62 5.06 -10.70
C ASN A 723 -26.50 6.09 -10.54
N TYR A 724 -26.00 6.26 -9.30
CA TYR A 724 -24.86 7.12 -9.03
C TYR A 724 -23.61 6.65 -9.79
N ILE A 725 -23.32 5.35 -9.79
CA ILE A 725 -22.18 4.78 -10.50
C ILE A 725 -22.26 5.07 -12.01
N GLN A 726 -23.43 4.84 -12.62
CA GLN A 726 -23.66 5.07 -14.03
C GLN A 726 -23.49 6.55 -14.40
N ASP A 727 -24.07 7.46 -13.61
CA ASP A 727 -23.96 8.90 -13.80
C ASP A 727 -22.52 9.40 -13.65
N GLN A 728 -21.74 8.77 -12.78
CA GLN A 728 -20.34 9.13 -12.57
C GLN A 728 -19.39 8.59 -13.64
N LEU A 729 -19.67 7.40 -14.20
CA LEU A 729 -18.73 6.72 -15.10
C LEU A 729 -19.06 6.84 -16.58
N VAL A 730 -20.30 7.15 -16.95
CA VAL A 730 -20.74 7.19 -18.35
C VAL A 730 -21.10 8.61 -18.74
N THR A 731 -20.35 9.18 -19.70
CA THR A 731 -20.52 10.58 -20.11
C THR A 731 -21.75 10.79 -21.01
N ASN A 732 -22.05 9.82 -21.88
CA ASN A 732 -23.25 9.80 -22.71
C ASN A 732 -23.98 8.47 -22.54
N GLN A 733 -25.19 8.52 -22.01
CA GLN A 733 -25.98 7.32 -21.70
C GLN A 733 -27.02 6.95 -22.78
N SER A 734 -27.10 7.70 -23.89
CA SER A 734 -28.16 7.51 -24.92
C SER A 734 -28.16 6.15 -25.61
N GLU A 735 -26.99 5.53 -25.76
CA GLU A 735 -26.81 4.20 -26.36
C GLU A 735 -26.34 3.15 -25.34
N LEU A 736 -26.49 3.42 -24.04
CA LEU A 736 -26.03 2.51 -23.00
C LEU A 736 -26.90 1.24 -22.95
N ASP A 737 -26.28 0.09 -23.17
CA ASP A 737 -26.90 -1.24 -23.16
C ASP A 737 -26.40 -2.14 -22.03
N VAL A 738 -25.72 -1.55 -21.03
CA VAL A 738 -25.18 -2.29 -19.88
C VAL A 738 -26.26 -2.44 -18.81
N GLU A 739 -26.70 -3.67 -18.56
CA GLU A 739 -27.69 -3.99 -17.53
C GLU A 739 -27.13 -3.84 -16.11
N GLN A 740 -27.90 -3.21 -15.21
CA GLN A 740 -27.56 -3.11 -13.79
C GLN A 740 -27.74 -4.46 -13.08
N PRO A 741 -26.88 -4.81 -12.11
CA PRO A 741 -27.08 -5.99 -11.28
C PRO A 741 -28.37 -5.93 -10.46
N THR A 742 -28.86 -7.09 -10.03
CA THR A 742 -29.96 -7.16 -9.06
C THR A 742 -29.51 -6.59 -7.71
N ILE A 743 -30.29 -5.66 -7.17
CA ILE A 743 -30.06 -5.07 -5.86
C ILE A 743 -30.58 -6.04 -4.79
N GLY A 744 -29.77 -6.32 -3.78
CA GLY A 744 -30.17 -7.14 -2.65
C GLY A 744 -31.08 -6.42 -1.65
N SER A 745 -31.37 -7.08 -0.53
CA SER A 745 -32.34 -6.63 0.47
C SER A 745 -31.72 -6.11 1.78
N LEU A 746 -30.40 -5.89 1.82
CA LEU A 746 -29.71 -5.35 2.99
C LEU A 746 -30.22 -3.93 3.31
N ASP A 747 -30.65 -3.73 4.55
CA ASP A 747 -30.95 -2.40 5.09
C ASP A 747 -29.64 -1.78 5.61
N ILE A 748 -29.23 -0.67 5.01
CA ILE A 748 -27.98 0.01 5.36
C ILE A 748 -28.07 0.63 6.77
N SER A 749 -29.27 0.95 7.25
CA SER A 749 -29.46 1.55 8.57
C SER A 749 -29.10 0.60 9.72
N ASP A 750 -29.10 -0.72 9.49
CA ASP A 750 -28.72 -1.72 10.50
C ASP A 750 -27.25 -1.63 10.94
N ILE A 751 -26.40 -0.94 10.17
CA ILE A 751 -25.02 -0.61 10.55
C ILE A 751 -24.95 0.13 11.90
N GLU A 752 -25.97 0.93 12.23
CA GLU A 752 -26.04 1.65 13.50
C GLU A 752 -25.89 0.70 14.69
N LYS A 753 -26.52 -0.49 14.59
CA LYS A 753 -26.54 -1.54 15.62
C LYS A 753 -25.38 -2.52 15.51
N SER A 754 -24.58 -2.47 14.45
CA SER A 754 -23.47 -3.39 14.23
C SER A 754 -22.27 -3.05 15.11
N GLU A 755 -21.91 -3.94 16.05
CA GLU A 755 -20.73 -3.76 16.91
C GLU A 755 -19.41 -3.94 16.16
N TYR A 756 -19.41 -4.74 15.08
CA TYR A 756 -18.20 -5.14 14.36
C TYR A 756 -18.03 -4.45 13.00
N PHE A 757 -18.78 -3.37 12.73
CA PHE A 757 -18.55 -2.56 11.51
C PHE A 757 -17.14 -1.97 11.51
N PHE A 758 -16.82 -1.23 12.58
CA PHE A 758 -15.50 -0.77 12.97
C PHE A 758 -15.35 -1.12 14.46
N ALA A 759 -14.28 -1.81 14.85
CA ALA A 759 -14.10 -2.30 16.23
C ALA A 759 -12.63 -2.44 16.64
#